data_AF-A0AA94I0M1-F1
#
_entry.id   AF-A0AA94I0M1-F1
#
_cell.length_a   1.000
_cell.length_b   1.000
_cell.length_c   1.000
_cell.angle_alpha   90.00
_cell.angle_beta   90.00
_cell.angle_gamma   90.00
#
_symmetry.space_group_name_H-M   'P 1'
#
loop_
_entity.id
_entity.type
_entity.pdbx_description
1 polymer ?
#
loop_
_entity_poly.entity_id
_entity_poly.type
_entity_poly.pdbx_seq_one_letter_code
_entity_poly.pdbx_strand_id
1 'polypeptide(L)'
;MEWTDSISCLKGIGEQRERKLNKLGVYTVEDLITHYPRDYKDRSRLAKINELELDEENTFIACCKGNGETMKHGRFTLTRLKVVDETGEIGLLWYNQPYMKTTLKPREWYLFTGKLQKKYGRKEFSVTEWEGIGEHFAGGRIIPVYPSVEGISQKMLRGLMEDALGLMCAGLPEYIPHWIRKEYQLAERNFSIQEIHFPKTEQSFYDARRRLVFEELFLLQGALFSLKAFFEKEKNGILLKKQRPLEEFQQYLPFHFTNAQRRVLKEIEEDMSTGKQMNRLIQGDVGSGKTAVAMAASYWAIQNGYQSVLMAPTEVLAQQHYQSILSVFEGLGITTVLLTGGQTAKEKRSALEKIASGAGEMIIGTHAVIQKGVEYHNLGLAITDEQHRFGVRQRSALNQKGEAPHVLVMTATPIPRTLALILYGDLDVSIIDELPPGRQKIDTMAVTSSYHDRIYTFIDKEVQQGRQAYVICPMIEENEKLELQSVLNFTEELQQKLSHCIVSCVHGKMKPKEKQEIMEAFAKGEIHVLVSTTVIEVGINVPNAVIMLIENAERFGLAQLHQLRGRVGRGSEKSYCILVSDAKAKIAKQRLKTLVDSQDGFVISEMDLKLRGPGEFFGTRQHGLPELKIANMYQDMPILIEAQKAAIKMLEMDPTLSLEMHQGIKERFAQLMEGRQLEL
;
A
#
# COMPACT_ATOMS: atom_id res chain seq x y z
N MET A 1 -0.24 7.22 -40.31
CA MET A 1 -0.55 7.76 -38.98
C MET A 1 0.46 7.17 -38.05
N GLU A 2 1.12 8.03 -37.30
CA GLU A 2 2.01 7.64 -36.22
C GLU A 2 1.21 7.50 -34.94
N TRP A 3 1.69 6.67 -34.02
CA TRP A 3 1.04 6.38 -32.73
C TRP A 3 0.96 7.61 -31.82
N THR A 4 1.87 8.55 -32.05
CA THR A 4 1.99 9.86 -31.42
C THR A 4 1.03 10.89 -31.99
N ASP A 5 0.32 10.57 -33.08
CA ASP A 5 -0.68 11.46 -33.67
C ASP A 5 -1.81 11.74 -32.67
N SER A 6 -2.35 12.97 -32.73
CA SER A 6 -3.50 13.37 -31.93
C SER A 6 -4.69 12.46 -32.19
N ILE A 7 -5.48 12.20 -31.15
CA ILE A 7 -6.70 11.40 -31.24
C ILE A 7 -7.71 11.98 -32.25
N SER A 8 -7.64 13.28 -32.55
CA SER A 8 -8.45 13.97 -33.56
C SER A 8 -8.30 13.40 -34.98
N CYS A 9 -7.21 12.68 -35.25
CA CYS A 9 -6.95 12.02 -36.52
C CYS A 9 -7.89 10.82 -36.78
N LEU A 10 -8.46 10.20 -35.74
CA LEU A 10 -9.38 9.08 -35.91
C LEU A 10 -10.73 9.54 -36.47
N LYS A 11 -11.28 8.74 -37.37
CA LYS A 11 -12.58 9.04 -38.00
C LYS A 11 -13.68 9.10 -36.95
N GLY A 12 -14.49 10.16 -37.01
CA GLY A 12 -15.62 10.35 -36.09
C GLY A 12 -15.27 11.02 -34.76
N ILE A 13 -14.04 11.53 -34.57
CA ILE A 13 -13.68 12.37 -33.43
C ILE A 13 -13.71 13.84 -33.84
N GLY A 14 -14.75 14.57 -33.39
CA GLY A 14 -14.81 16.03 -33.49
C GLY A 14 -14.40 16.70 -32.17
N GLU A 15 -14.28 18.04 -32.18
CA GLU A 15 -13.78 18.85 -31.05
C GLU A 15 -14.46 18.54 -29.70
N GLN A 16 -15.78 18.31 -29.69
CA GLN A 16 -16.51 17.97 -28.47
C GLN A 16 -16.18 16.56 -27.94
N ARG A 17 -15.88 15.61 -28.83
CA ARG A 17 -15.52 14.23 -28.46
C ARG A 17 -14.07 14.16 -27.98
N GLU A 18 -13.18 14.87 -28.66
CA GLU A 18 -11.78 15.04 -28.25
C GLU A 18 -11.69 15.61 -26.82
N ARG A 19 -12.40 16.71 -26.51
CA ARG A 19 -12.43 17.27 -25.15
C ARG A 19 -12.90 16.28 -24.08
N LYS A 20 -13.78 15.34 -24.42
CA LYS A 20 -14.25 14.31 -23.47
C LYS A 20 -13.24 13.17 -23.32
N LEU A 21 -12.54 12.78 -24.38
CA LEU A 21 -11.44 11.81 -24.33
C LEU A 21 -10.24 12.36 -23.56
N ASN A 22 -9.94 13.65 -23.71
CA ASN A 22 -8.90 14.33 -22.92
C ASN A 22 -9.21 14.31 -21.42
N LYS A 23 -10.49 14.31 -21.02
CA LYS A 23 -10.88 14.13 -19.59
C LYS A 23 -10.59 12.72 -19.06
N LEU A 24 -10.47 11.73 -19.94
CA LEU A 24 -10.02 10.38 -19.62
C LEU A 24 -8.48 10.25 -19.67
N GLY A 25 -7.75 11.34 -19.93
CA GLY A 25 -6.31 11.31 -20.13
C GLY A 25 -5.88 10.77 -21.50
N VAL A 26 -6.81 10.67 -22.46
CA VAL A 26 -6.54 10.14 -23.81
C VAL A 26 -6.36 11.29 -24.79
N TYR A 27 -5.11 11.56 -25.19
CA TYR A 27 -4.75 12.66 -26.10
C TYR A 27 -4.25 12.17 -27.46
N THR A 28 -3.57 11.02 -27.48
CA THR A 28 -2.96 10.41 -28.67
C THR A 28 -3.57 9.05 -28.98
N VAL A 29 -3.27 8.51 -30.16
CA VAL A 29 -3.64 7.13 -30.51
C VAL A 29 -3.00 6.12 -29.56
N GLU A 30 -1.75 6.36 -29.12
CA GLU A 30 -1.09 5.56 -28.09
C GLU A 30 -1.85 5.57 -26.75
N ASP A 31 -2.35 6.73 -26.31
CA ASP A 31 -3.13 6.80 -25.07
C ASP A 31 -4.42 5.99 -25.16
N LEU A 32 -5.05 5.94 -26.35
CA LEU A 32 -6.27 5.16 -26.56
C LEU A 32 -6.00 3.66 -26.47
N ILE A 33 -4.97 3.14 -27.14
CA ILE A 33 -4.63 1.71 -27.12
C ILE A 33 -3.99 1.26 -25.80
N THR A 34 -3.56 2.20 -24.96
CA THR A 34 -3.10 1.89 -23.60
C THR A 34 -4.18 2.19 -22.55
N HIS A 35 -5.38 2.60 -22.97
CA HIS A 35 -6.56 2.70 -22.11
C HIS A 35 -7.21 1.33 -21.93
N TYR A 36 -6.63 0.52 -21.03
CA TYR A 36 -7.01 -0.88 -20.88
C TYR A 36 -8.43 -1.06 -20.31
N PRO A 37 -9.10 -2.19 -20.63
CA PRO A 37 -10.39 -2.53 -20.04
C PRO A 37 -10.28 -2.72 -18.53
N ARG A 38 -11.28 -2.24 -17.78
CA ARG A 38 -11.41 -2.49 -16.33
C ARG A 38 -12.00 -3.86 -16.02
N ASP A 39 -12.77 -4.40 -16.95
CA ASP A 39 -13.54 -5.64 -16.78
C ASP A 39 -13.88 -6.22 -18.16
N TYR A 40 -14.32 -7.47 -18.20
CA TYR A 40 -14.73 -8.16 -19.42
C TYR A 40 -16.09 -8.81 -19.22
N LYS A 41 -16.97 -8.62 -20.20
CA LYS A 41 -18.25 -9.32 -20.27
C LYS A 41 -18.11 -10.49 -21.22
N ASP A 42 -18.20 -11.70 -20.69
CA ASP A 42 -18.22 -12.89 -21.52
C ASP A 42 -19.59 -13.04 -22.20
N ARG A 43 -19.62 -12.83 -23.52
CA ARG A 43 -20.78 -13.13 -24.38
C ARG A 43 -20.46 -14.23 -25.39
N SER A 44 -19.42 -15.03 -25.13
CA SER A 44 -19.02 -16.16 -25.96
C SER A 44 -20.04 -17.30 -25.93
N ARG A 45 -20.66 -17.53 -24.77
CA ARG A 45 -21.68 -18.56 -24.59
C ARG A 45 -23.06 -18.04 -25.00
N LEU A 46 -23.43 -18.32 -26.25
CA LEU A 46 -24.78 -18.10 -26.76
C LEU A 46 -25.67 -19.28 -26.38
N ALA A 47 -26.63 -19.05 -25.49
CA ALA A 47 -27.66 -20.03 -25.17
C ALA A 47 -28.79 -20.01 -26.21
N LYS A 48 -29.50 -21.12 -26.37
CA LYS A 48 -30.81 -21.16 -27.05
C LYS A 48 -31.93 -20.84 -26.06
N ILE A 49 -33.10 -20.42 -26.53
CA ILE A 49 -34.23 -20.02 -25.67
C ILE A 49 -34.65 -21.16 -24.71
N ASN A 50 -34.55 -22.41 -25.15
CA ASN A 50 -34.85 -23.57 -24.31
C ASN A 50 -33.77 -23.90 -23.25
N GLU A 51 -32.56 -23.38 -23.40
CA GLU A 51 -31.39 -23.59 -22.53
C GLU A 51 -31.20 -22.45 -21.51
N LEU A 52 -32.08 -21.45 -21.52
CA LEU A 52 -31.98 -20.31 -20.60
C LEU A 52 -32.13 -20.73 -19.14
N GLU A 53 -31.12 -20.43 -18.33
CA GLU A 53 -31.06 -20.75 -16.91
C GLU A 53 -31.80 -19.69 -16.07
N LEU A 54 -32.56 -20.12 -15.06
CA LEU A 54 -33.38 -19.23 -14.22
C LEU A 54 -32.51 -18.40 -13.28
N ASP A 55 -32.84 -17.11 -13.14
CA ASP A 55 -32.17 -16.12 -12.26
C ASP A 55 -30.68 -15.86 -12.54
N GLU A 56 -30.11 -16.50 -13.56
CA GLU A 56 -28.77 -16.27 -14.10
C GLU A 56 -28.79 -15.30 -15.30
N GLU A 57 -27.64 -14.67 -15.57
CA GLU A 57 -27.48 -13.83 -16.76
C GLU A 57 -27.23 -14.73 -17.97
N ASN A 58 -28.09 -14.62 -18.98
CA ASN A 58 -27.99 -15.41 -20.20
C ASN A 58 -27.87 -14.46 -21.39
N THR A 59 -27.19 -14.92 -22.44
CA THR A 59 -27.08 -14.21 -23.71
C THR A 59 -27.55 -15.12 -24.84
N PHE A 60 -28.48 -14.65 -25.68
CA PHE A 60 -29.02 -15.42 -26.80
C PHE A 60 -29.38 -14.54 -27.99
N ILE A 61 -29.46 -15.15 -29.17
CA ILE A 61 -29.86 -14.50 -30.42
C ILE A 61 -31.30 -14.89 -30.74
N ALA A 62 -32.16 -13.92 -31.02
CA ALA A 62 -33.54 -14.18 -31.39
C ALA A 62 -34.09 -13.14 -32.38
N CYS A 63 -35.11 -13.56 -33.14
CA CYS A 63 -35.83 -12.74 -34.10
C CYS A 63 -37.04 -12.07 -33.44
N CYS A 64 -37.24 -10.78 -33.69
CA CYS A 64 -38.40 -10.02 -33.19
C CYS A 64 -39.68 -10.41 -33.95
N LYS A 65 -40.68 -10.99 -33.27
CA LYS A 65 -41.91 -11.51 -33.92
C LYS A 65 -42.92 -10.42 -34.29
N GLY A 66 -42.91 -9.28 -33.58
CA GLY A 66 -43.88 -8.20 -33.77
C GLY A 66 -43.56 -6.95 -32.95
N ASN A 67 -44.48 -5.97 -33.00
CA ASN A 67 -44.33 -4.70 -32.29
C ASN A 67 -44.45 -4.90 -30.77
N GLY A 68 -43.69 -4.11 -30.00
CA GLY A 68 -43.76 -4.16 -28.54
C GLY A 68 -45.05 -3.55 -27.99
N GLU A 69 -45.51 -4.07 -26.85
CA GLU A 69 -46.62 -3.53 -26.08
C GLU A 69 -46.08 -2.80 -24.84
N THR A 70 -46.69 -1.67 -24.48
CA THR A 70 -46.31 -0.93 -23.27
C THR A 70 -47.50 -0.82 -22.34
N MET A 71 -47.35 -1.31 -21.11
CA MET A 71 -48.36 -1.26 -20.04
C MET A 71 -47.87 -0.40 -18.89
N LYS A 72 -48.76 0.41 -18.30
CA LYS A 72 -48.46 1.14 -17.05
C LYS A 72 -48.85 0.28 -15.85
N HIS A 73 -47.93 0.14 -14.88
CA HIS A 73 -48.16 -0.60 -13.64
C HIS A 73 -47.77 0.27 -12.46
N GLY A 74 -48.77 0.96 -11.87
CA GLY A 74 -48.55 1.91 -10.79
C GLY A 74 -47.57 3.02 -11.17
N ARG A 75 -46.43 3.10 -10.47
CA ARG A 75 -45.39 4.13 -10.66
C ARG A 75 -44.39 3.83 -11.78
N PHE A 76 -44.42 2.63 -12.39
CA PHE A 76 -43.48 2.26 -13.44
C PHE A 76 -44.20 1.81 -14.73
N THR A 77 -43.48 1.89 -15.84
CA THR A 77 -43.95 1.47 -17.16
C THR A 77 -43.24 0.18 -17.55
N LEU A 78 -43.95 -0.77 -18.14
CA LEU A 78 -43.40 -2.08 -18.50
C LEU A 78 -43.63 -2.31 -19.99
N THR A 79 -42.56 -2.51 -20.73
CA THR A 79 -42.59 -2.77 -22.18
C THR A 79 -42.26 -4.23 -22.43
N ARG A 80 -43.11 -4.90 -23.21
CA ARG A 80 -43.00 -6.32 -23.53
C ARG A 80 -42.89 -6.52 -25.04
N LEU A 81 -41.97 -7.39 -25.47
CA LEU A 81 -41.82 -7.78 -26.87
C LEU A 81 -41.58 -9.29 -26.96
N LYS A 82 -42.16 -9.94 -27.96
CA LYS A 82 -41.99 -11.38 -28.17
C LYS A 82 -40.89 -11.65 -29.19
N VAL A 83 -39.96 -12.53 -28.82
CA VAL A 83 -38.88 -12.99 -29.70
C VAL A 83 -38.91 -14.50 -29.85
N VAL A 84 -38.41 -14.98 -30.97
CA VAL A 84 -38.40 -16.39 -31.36
C VAL A 84 -37.02 -16.79 -31.88
N ASP A 85 -36.59 -17.99 -31.52
CA ASP A 85 -35.44 -18.67 -32.13
C ASP A 85 -35.87 -20.05 -32.66
N GLU A 86 -34.92 -20.89 -33.07
CA GLU A 86 -35.20 -22.24 -33.59
C GLU A 86 -35.80 -23.19 -32.53
N THR A 87 -35.72 -22.86 -31.24
CA THR A 87 -36.09 -23.74 -30.12
C THR A 87 -37.36 -23.31 -29.39
N GLY A 88 -37.76 -22.05 -29.46
CA GLY A 88 -38.96 -21.58 -28.76
C GLY A 88 -39.25 -20.09 -28.89
N GLU A 89 -40.26 -19.66 -28.15
CA GLU A 89 -40.69 -18.26 -28.04
C GLU A 89 -40.57 -17.79 -26.59
N ILE A 90 -40.06 -16.57 -26.40
CA ILE A 90 -39.97 -15.93 -25.08
C ILE A 90 -40.40 -14.45 -25.13
N GLY A 91 -41.02 -14.00 -24.04
CA GLY A 91 -41.36 -12.60 -23.83
C GLY A 91 -40.21 -11.84 -23.17
N LEU A 92 -39.70 -10.82 -23.85
CA LEU A 92 -38.75 -9.85 -23.32
C LEU A 92 -39.48 -8.75 -22.52
N LEU A 93 -38.82 -8.25 -21.48
CA LEU A 93 -39.31 -7.20 -20.60
C LEU A 93 -38.28 -6.09 -20.42
N TRP A 94 -38.75 -4.84 -20.49
CA TRP A 94 -38.01 -3.65 -20.06
C TRP A 94 -38.83 -2.84 -19.07
N TYR A 95 -38.16 -2.35 -18.02
CA TYR A 95 -38.74 -1.46 -17.01
C TYR A 95 -38.43 0.00 -17.35
N ASN A 96 -39.44 0.85 -17.38
CA ASN A 96 -39.38 2.30 -17.65
C ASN A 96 -38.77 2.69 -19.02
N GLN A 97 -38.79 1.80 -20.02
CA GLN A 97 -38.24 2.05 -21.36
C GLN A 97 -39.31 1.93 -22.47
N PRO A 98 -40.28 2.86 -22.54
CA PRO A 98 -41.39 2.79 -23.50
C PRO A 98 -40.96 2.89 -24.98
N TYR A 99 -39.75 3.40 -25.25
CA TYR A 99 -39.18 3.56 -26.58
C TYR A 99 -38.76 2.22 -27.22
N MET A 100 -38.55 1.16 -26.42
CA MET A 100 -38.18 -0.17 -26.92
C MET A 100 -39.20 -0.76 -27.91
N LYS A 101 -40.48 -0.38 -27.78
CA LYS A 101 -41.56 -0.84 -28.66
C LYS A 101 -41.39 -0.50 -30.14
N THR A 102 -40.66 0.58 -30.44
CA THR A 102 -40.40 1.08 -31.80
C THR A 102 -38.93 0.94 -32.20
N THR A 103 -38.04 0.68 -31.24
CA THR A 103 -36.59 0.64 -31.49
C THR A 103 -36.17 -0.68 -32.14
N LEU A 104 -36.77 -1.80 -31.71
CA LEU A 104 -36.53 -3.12 -32.29
C LEU A 104 -37.50 -3.34 -33.44
N LYS A 105 -36.98 -3.58 -34.64
CA LYS A 105 -37.80 -3.79 -35.83
C LYS A 105 -38.28 -5.25 -35.92
N PRO A 106 -39.55 -5.48 -36.30
CA PRO A 106 -40.04 -6.83 -36.56
C PRO A 106 -39.21 -7.52 -37.66
N ARG A 107 -39.04 -8.83 -37.52
CA ARG A 107 -38.30 -9.73 -38.44
C ARG A 107 -36.79 -9.48 -38.54
N GLU A 108 -36.24 -8.61 -37.71
CA GLU A 108 -34.79 -8.49 -37.55
C GLU A 108 -34.31 -9.33 -36.37
N TRP A 109 -33.05 -9.73 -36.45
CA TRP A 109 -32.37 -10.52 -35.42
C TRP A 109 -31.55 -9.61 -34.52
N TYR A 110 -31.60 -9.91 -33.22
CA TYR A 110 -30.90 -9.17 -32.19
C TYR A 110 -30.28 -10.12 -31.19
N LEU A 111 -29.18 -9.67 -30.58
CA LEU A 111 -28.59 -10.27 -29.39
C LEU A 111 -29.27 -9.68 -28.16
N PHE A 112 -29.74 -10.53 -27.25
CA PHE A 112 -30.31 -10.13 -25.98
C PHE A 112 -29.46 -10.66 -24.84
N THR A 113 -29.22 -9.83 -23.83
CA THR A 113 -28.58 -10.22 -22.56
C THR A 113 -29.47 -9.77 -21.42
N GLY A 114 -29.57 -10.61 -20.39
CA GLY A 114 -30.47 -10.35 -19.26
C GLY A 114 -30.73 -11.60 -18.45
N LYS A 115 -31.77 -11.53 -17.60
CA LYS A 115 -32.11 -12.63 -16.69
C LYS A 115 -33.47 -13.22 -16.99
N LEU A 116 -33.55 -14.55 -17.00
CA LEU A 116 -34.80 -15.27 -17.07
C LEU A 116 -35.47 -15.25 -15.69
N GLN A 117 -36.62 -14.61 -15.57
CA GLN A 117 -37.39 -14.54 -14.32
C GLN A 117 -38.67 -15.36 -14.43
N LYS A 118 -39.07 -16.00 -13.33
CA LYS A 118 -40.36 -16.67 -13.22
C LYS A 118 -41.29 -15.85 -12.32
N LYS A 119 -42.26 -15.15 -12.90
CA LYS A 119 -43.29 -14.39 -12.17
C LYS A 119 -44.69 -14.89 -12.54
N TYR A 120 -45.53 -15.14 -11.54
CA TYR A 120 -46.92 -15.60 -11.71
C TYR A 120 -47.08 -16.82 -12.64
N GLY A 121 -46.15 -17.77 -12.57
CA GLY A 121 -46.17 -18.99 -13.38
C GLY A 121 -45.70 -18.82 -14.83
N ARG A 122 -45.35 -17.60 -15.27
CA ARG A 122 -44.79 -17.34 -16.61
C ARG A 122 -43.29 -17.07 -16.54
N LYS A 123 -42.55 -17.61 -17.51
CA LYS A 123 -41.14 -17.31 -17.74
C LYS A 123 -41.04 -16.06 -18.63
N GLU A 124 -40.42 -15.01 -18.12
CA GLU A 124 -40.24 -13.74 -18.84
C GLU A 124 -38.78 -13.32 -18.71
N PHE A 125 -38.20 -12.79 -19.78
CA PHE A 125 -36.79 -12.44 -19.84
C PHE A 125 -36.62 -10.94 -19.62
N SER A 126 -36.04 -10.55 -18.49
CA SER A 126 -35.73 -9.15 -18.19
C SER A 126 -34.45 -8.75 -18.93
N VAL A 127 -34.59 -7.93 -19.96
CA VAL A 127 -33.46 -7.51 -20.80
C VAL A 127 -32.68 -6.42 -20.09
N THR A 128 -31.38 -6.64 -19.91
CA THR A 128 -30.43 -5.64 -19.42
C THR A 128 -29.77 -4.92 -20.58
N GLU A 129 -29.39 -5.67 -21.63
CA GLU A 129 -28.68 -5.15 -22.79
C GLU A 129 -29.18 -5.82 -24.07
N TRP A 130 -29.16 -5.09 -25.19
CA TRP A 130 -29.51 -5.61 -26.50
C TRP A 130 -28.64 -4.99 -27.59
N GLU A 131 -28.42 -5.73 -28.68
CA GLU A 131 -27.60 -5.29 -29.80
C GLU A 131 -28.13 -5.84 -31.12
N GLY A 132 -28.19 -5.02 -32.16
CA GLY A 132 -28.56 -5.47 -33.50
C GLY A 132 -27.42 -6.24 -34.15
N ILE A 133 -27.76 -7.24 -34.96
CA ILE A 133 -26.78 -7.96 -35.78
C ILE A 133 -26.36 -7.06 -36.94
N GLY A 134 -25.08 -6.68 -37.00
CA GLY A 134 -24.51 -5.76 -38.01
C GLY A 134 -22.98 -5.84 -38.06
N GLU A 135 -22.32 -4.87 -38.72
CA GLU A 135 -20.86 -4.89 -38.98
C GLU A 135 -19.98 -4.96 -37.71
N HIS A 136 -20.50 -4.55 -36.54
CA HIS A 136 -19.80 -4.63 -35.24
C HIS A 136 -20.51 -5.58 -34.25
N PHE A 137 -20.99 -6.73 -34.74
CA PHE A 137 -21.69 -7.71 -33.91
C PHE A 137 -20.78 -8.27 -32.80
N ALA A 138 -21.14 -8.01 -31.55
CA ALA A 138 -20.36 -8.42 -30.38
C ALA A 138 -20.81 -9.77 -29.77
N GLY A 139 -21.73 -10.50 -30.40
CA GLY A 139 -22.15 -11.82 -29.91
C GLY A 139 -21.12 -12.90 -30.21
N GLY A 140 -20.96 -13.85 -29.28
CA GLY A 140 -20.00 -14.96 -29.42
C GLY A 140 -18.56 -14.57 -29.08
N ARG A 141 -18.33 -13.43 -28.40
CA ARG A 141 -16.99 -12.95 -28.02
C ARG A 141 -16.97 -12.41 -26.59
N ILE A 142 -15.76 -12.36 -26.01
CA ILE A 142 -15.50 -11.65 -24.77
C ILE A 142 -15.39 -10.15 -25.10
N ILE A 143 -16.15 -9.32 -24.39
CA ILE A 143 -16.26 -7.89 -24.67
C ILE A 143 -15.54 -7.09 -23.58
N PRO A 144 -14.62 -6.17 -23.94
CA PRO A 144 -13.98 -5.29 -22.98
C PRO A 144 -14.96 -4.23 -22.46
N VAL A 145 -14.87 -3.95 -21.16
CA VAL A 145 -15.54 -2.84 -20.48
C VAL A 145 -14.47 -1.84 -20.05
N TYR A 146 -14.53 -0.63 -20.57
CA TYR A 146 -13.56 0.42 -20.31
C TYR A 146 -14.01 1.36 -19.18
N PRO A 147 -13.09 2.01 -18.46
CA PRO A 147 -13.42 3.23 -17.73
C PRO A 147 -14.00 4.29 -18.68
N SER A 148 -15.14 4.89 -18.32
CA SER A 148 -15.86 5.85 -19.18
C SER A 148 -16.42 7.02 -18.37
N VAL A 149 -16.48 8.21 -18.99
CA VAL A 149 -17.13 9.42 -18.44
C VAL A 149 -18.50 9.66 -19.08
N GLU A 150 -19.30 10.51 -18.44
CA GLU A 150 -20.62 10.88 -18.95
C GLU A 150 -20.56 11.41 -20.40
N GLY A 151 -21.39 10.81 -21.26
CA GLY A 151 -21.44 11.15 -22.68
C GLY A 151 -20.42 10.44 -23.57
N ILE A 152 -19.63 9.49 -23.04
CA ILE A 152 -18.89 8.49 -23.83
C ILE A 152 -19.48 7.10 -23.54
N SER A 153 -19.95 6.40 -24.57
CA SER A 153 -20.53 5.07 -24.42
C SER A 153 -19.49 3.95 -24.61
N GLN A 154 -19.72 2.79 -24.00
CA GLN A 154 -18.88 1.60 -24.20
C GLN A 154 -18.85 1.12 -25.67
N LYS A 155 -19.95 1.31 -26.41
CA LYS A 155 -20.01 0.99 -27.85
C LYS A 155 -19.08 1.91 -28.65
N MET A 156 -19.06 3.19 -28.31
CA MET A 156 -18.18 4.16 -28.94
C MET A 156 -16.71 3.86 -28.67
N LEU A 157 -16.32 3.60 -27.40
CA LEU A 157 -14.94 3.28 -27.05
C LEU A 157 -14.45 2.01 -27.77
N ARG A 158 -15.30 0.97 -27.85
CA ARG A 158 -14.98 -0.25 -28.61
C ARG A 158 -14.76 0.03 -30.09
N GLY A 159 -15.63 0.80 -30.73
CA GLY A 159 -15.46 1.17 -32.14
C GLY A 159 -14.17 1.96 -32.40
N LEU A 160 -13.88 2.95 -31.55
CA LEU A 160 -12.63 3.71 -31.65
C LEU A 160 -11.39 2.82 -31.44
N MET A 161 -11.47 1.86 -30.52
CA MET A 161 -10.40 0.90 -30.29
C MET A 161 -10.23 -0.03 -31.50
N GLU A 162 -11.31 -0.55 -32.09
CA GLU A 162 -11.26 -1.35 -33.32
C GLU A 162 -10.63 -0.56 -34.49
N ASP A 163 -11.01 0.70 -34.66
CA ASP A 163 -10.44 1.59 -35.68
C ASP A 163 -8.94 1.83 -35.43
N ALA A 164 -8.56 2.13 -34.18
CA ALA A 164 -7.17 2.34 -33.81
C ALA A 164 -6.32 1.08 -33.99
N LEU A 165 -6.85 -0.09 -33.60
CA LEU A 165 -6.20 -1.39 -33.78
C LEU A 165 -6.13 -1.80 -35.27
N GLY A 166 -7.11 -1.43 -36.08
CA GLY A 166 -7.12 -1.70 -37.52
C GLY A 166 -6.08 -0.90 -38.29
N LEU A 167 -5.73 0.30 -37.80
CA LEU A 167 -4.67 1.14 -38.36
C LEU A 167 -3.25 0.64 -38.05
N MET A 168 -3.09 -0.39 -37.21
CA MET A 168 -1.81 -0.92 -36.72
C MET A 168 -0.97 -1.71 -37.74
N CYS A 169 -1.22 -1.59 -39.04
CA CYS A 169 -0.54 -2.38 -40.07
C CYS A 169 1.00 -2.24 -40.08
N ALA A 170 1.57 -1.21 -39.42
CA ALA A 170 3.01 -0.97 -39.31
C ALA A 170 3.69 -1.62 -38.08
N GLY A 171 2.92 -2.20 -37.14
CA GLY A 171 3.43 -2.82 -35.91
C GLY A 171 3.93 -1.81 -34.86
N LEU A 172 3.63 -2.07 -33.58
CA LEU A 172 4.15 -1.30 -32.46
C LEU A 172 5.66 -1.54 -32.26
N PRO A 173 6.41 -0.53 -31.83
CA PRO A 173 7.81 -0.71 -31.45
C PRO A 173 7.93 -1.72 -30.31
N GLU A 174 8.81 -2.71 -30.46
CA GLU A 174 9.08 -3.70 -29.43
C GLU A 174 10.18 -3.18 -28.49
N TYR A 175 9.81 -2.89 -27.24
CA TYR A 175 10.74 -2.36 -26.24
C TYR A 175 11.45 -3.45 -25.45
N ILE A 176 10.91 -4.67 -25.39
CA ILE A 176 11.53 -5.74 -24.61
C ILE A 176 12.51 -6.52 -25.50
N PRO A 177 13.81 -6.56 -25.14
CA PRO A 177 14.81 -7.37 -25.80
C PRO A 177 14.36 -8.81 -26.07
N HIS A 178 14.73 -9.36 -27.22
CA HIS A 178 14.36 -10.72 -27.59
C HIS A 178 14.80 -11.77 -26.55
N TRP A 179 15.96 -11.58 -25.92
CA TRP A 179 16.45 -12.49 -24.88
C TRP A 179 15.55 -12.49 -23.64
N ILE A 180 15.05 -11.33 -23.20
CA ILE A 180 14.08 -11.23 -22.08
C ILE A 180 12.78 -11.92 -22.48
N ARG A 181 12.26 -11.65 -23.69
CA ARG A 181 11.02 -12.30 -24.16
C ARG A 181 11.12 -13.82 -24.17
N LYS A 182 12.26 -14.35 -24.60
CA LYS A 182 12.51 -15.80 -24.64
C LYS A 182 12.67 -16.40 -23.23
N GLU A 183 13.39 -15.73 -22.35
CA GLU A 183 13.66 -16.20 -20.98
C GLU A 183 12.38 -16.25 -20.14
N TYR A 184 11.51 -15.23 -20.25
CA TYR A 184 10.28 -15.10 -19.47
C TYR A 184 9.01 -15.54 -20.22
N GLN A 185 9.16 -16.14 -21.42
CA GLN A 185 8.05 -16.65 -22.25
C GLN A 185 6.97 -15.59 -22.53
N LEU A 186 7.41 -14.40 -22.89
CA LEU A 186 6.54 -13.24 -23.10
C LEU A 186 6.05 -13.18 -24.55
N ALA A 187 4.74 -12.95 -24.73
CA ALA A 187 4.12 -12.80 -26.04
C ALA A 187 4.62 -11.55 -26.81
N GLU A 188 4.32 -11.47 -28.10
CA GLU A 188 4.64 -10.27 -28.88
C GLU A 188 3.77 -9.08 -28.43
N ARG A 189 4.31 -7.86 -28.48
CA ARG A 189 3.60 -6.64 -28.08
C ARG A 189 2.31 -6.43 -28.88
N ASN A 190 2.35 -6.59 -30.20
CA ASN A 190 1.18 -6.44 -31.09
C ASN A 190 0.06 -7.41 -30.74
N PHE A 191 0.41 -8.68 -30.57
CA PHE A 191 -0.51 -9.72 -30.12
C PHE A 191 -1.15 -9.34 -28.78
N SER A 192 -0.34 -8.87 -27.83
CA SER A 192 -0.80 -8.58 -26.47
C SER A 192 -1.74 -7.37 -26.42
N ILE A 193 -1.46 -6.31 -27.18
CA ILE A 193 -2.35 -5.15 -27.30
C ILE A 193 -3.67 -5.53 -27.98
N GLN A 194 -3.63 -6.38 -29.01
CA GLN A 194 -4.87 -6.84 -29.66
C GLN A 194 -5.73 -7.69 -28.72
N GLU A 195 -5.12 -8.69 -28.07
CA GLU A 195 -5.83 -9.68 -27.25
C GLU A 195 -6.23 -9.13 -25.88
N ILE A 196 -5.56 -8.11 -25.33
CA ILE A 196 -6.05 -7.44 -24.11
C ILE A 196 -7.35 -6.69 -24.38
N HIS A 197 -7.55 -6.12 -25.57
CA HIS A 197 -8.79 -5.43 -25.91
C HIS A 197 -9.86 -6.39 -26.40
N PHE A 198 -9.51 -7.30 -27.30
CA PHE A 198 -10.45 -8.21 -27.94
C PHE A 198 -9.92 -9.64 -27.91
N PRO A 199 -9.96 -10.30 -26.73
CA PRO A 199 -9.43 -11.64 -26.59
C PRO A 199 -10.24 -12.66 -27.37
N LYS A 200 -9.54 -13.51 -28.13
CA LYS A 200 -10.14 -14.64 -28.86
C LYS A 200 -10.40 -15.84 -27.95
N THR A 201 -9.54 -16.02 -26.95
CA THR A 201 -9.59 -17.12 -25.98
C THR A 201 -9.21 -16.62 -24.60
N GLU A 202 -9.58 -17.38 -23.57
CA GLU A 202 -9.15 -17.07 -22.20
C GLU A 202 -7.61 -17.14 -22.05
N GLN A 203 -6.97 -18.10 -22.72
CA GLN A 203 -5.51 -18.25 -22.68
C GLN A 203 -4.80 -17.05 -23.33
N SER A 204 -5.28 -16.60 -24.49
CA SER A 204 -4.69 -15.43 -25.16
C SER A 204 -4.85 -14.15 -24.35
N PHE A 205 -5.95 -14.01 -23.61
CA PHE A 205 -6.11 -12.94 -22.61
C PHE A 205 -5.04 -13.01 -21.51
N TYR A 206 -4.82 -14.18 -20.90
CA TYR A 206 -3.81 -14.32 -19.83
C TYR A 206 -2.40 -14.05 -20.33
N ASP A 207 -2.05 -14.55 -21.52
CA ASP A 207 -0.73 -14.33 -22.13
C ASP A 207 -0.50 -12.84 -22.45
N ALA A 208 -1.52 -12.18 -23.00
CA ALA A 208 -1.50 -10.75 -23.29
C ALA A 208 -1.37 -9.91 -22.02
N ARG A 209 -2.20 -10.19 -21.00
CA ARG A 209 -2.15 -9.50 -19.71
C ARG A 209 -0.79 -9.69 -19.05
N ARG A 210 -0.26 -10.92 -19.01
CA ARG A 210 1.07 -11.19 -18.43
C ARG A 210 2.15 -10.37 -19.11
N ARG A 211 2.17 -10.34 -20.45
CA ARG A 211 3.13 -9.57 -21.24
C ARG A 211 3.09 -8.07 -20.95
N LEU A 212 1.90 -7.49 -20.87
CA LEU A 212 1.71 -6.05 -20.67
C LEU A 212 2.00 -5.61 -19.23
N VAL A 213 1.57 -6.42 -18.25
CA VAL A 213 1.92 -6.22 -16.83
C VAL A 213 3.43 -6.32 -16.65
N PHE A 214 4.08 -7.31 -17.26
CA PHE A 214 5.54 -7.42 -17.22
C PHE A 214 6.21 -6.19 -17.83
N GLU A 215 5.76 -5.71 -19.00
CA GLU A 215 6.31 -4.51 -19.65
C GLU A 215 6.28 -3.30 -18.73
N GLU A 216 5.10 -3.02 -18.17
CA GLU A 216 4.88 -1.84 -17.35
C GLU A 216 5.76 -1.87 -16.09
N LEU A 217 5.82 -3.03 -15.42
CA LEU A 217 6.64 -3.21 -14.22
C LEU A 217 8.14 -3.22 -14.55
N PHE A 218 8.55 -3.81 -15.68
CA PHE A 218 9.94 -3.82 -16.13
C PHE A 218 10.44 -2.42 -16.43
N LEU A 219 9.64 -1.63 -17.16
CA LEU A 219 9.97 -0.24 -17.47
C LEU A 219 10.07 0.60 -16.20
N LEU A 220 9.13 0.44 -15.26
CA LEU A 220 9.17 1.12 -13.97
C LEU A 220 10.41 0.74 -13.15
N GLN A 221 10.73 -0.55 -13.03
CA GLN A 221 11.90 -1.02 -12.27
C GLN A 221 13.21 -0.50 -12.88
N GLY A 222 13.37 -0.63 -14.20
CA GLY A 222 14.57 -0.15 -14.88
C GLY A 222 14.75 1.36 -14.75
N ALA A 223 13.66 2.13 -14.87
CA ALA A 223 13.66 3.57 -14.63
C ALA A 223 14.14 3.92 -13.21
N LEU A 224 13.61 3.24 -12.18
CA LEU A 224 14.03 3.45 -10.79
C LEU A 224 15.49 3.09 -10.54
N PHE A 225 15.96 1.94 -11.05
CA PHE A 225 17.36 1.55 -10.93
C PHE A 225 18.31 2.50 -11.65
N SER A 226 17.90 3.03 -12.81
CA SER A 226 18.68 4.04 -13.53
C SER A 226 18.80 5.35 -12.74
N LEU A 227 17.75 5.79 -12.04
CA LEU A 227 17.84 6.93 -11.12
C LEU A 227 18.77 6.66 -9.96
N LYS A 228 18.67 5.48 -9.36
CA LYS A 228 19.53 5.09 -8.24
C LYS A 228 21.00 5.15 -8.67
N ALA A 229 21.32 4.57 -9.82
CA ALA A 229 22.67 4.60 -10.39
C ALA A 229 23.16 6.03 -10.70
N PHE A 230 22.25 6.93 -11.11
CA PHE A 230 22.56 8.34 -11.32
C PHE A 230 22.93 9.03 -9.99
N PHE A 231 22.11 8.88 -8.95
CA PHE A 231 22.38 9.47 -7.63
C PHE A 231 23.64 8.92 -6.96
N GLU A 232 23.94 7.63 -7.16
CA GLU A 232 25.17 7.01 -6.66
C GLU A 232 26.44 7.54 -7.33
N LYS A 233 26.35 8.01 -8.58
CA LYS A 233 27.51 8.56 -9.32
C LYS A 233 27.81 10.01 -8.96
N GLU A 234 26.81 10.79 -8.56
CA GLU A 234 26.99 12.21 -8.25
C GLU A 234 27.48 12.49 -6.82
N LYS A 235 27.35 11.53 -5.89
CA LYS A 235 27.64 11.77 -4.47
C LYS A 235 28.85 10.99 -3.99
N ASN A 236 29.99 11.68 -3.92
CA ASN A 236 31.10 11.26 -3.06
C ASN A 236 30.59 11.28 -1.62
N GLY A 237 30.46 10.09 -1.02
CA GLY A 237 30.06 9.95 0.35
C GLY A 237 31.25 9.96 1.29
N ILE A 238 30.94 9.89 2.57
CA ILE A 238 31.94 9.75 3.63
C ILE A 238 32.53 8.33 3.58
N LEU A 239 33.84 8.20 3.78
CA LEU A 239 34.53 6.91 3.83
C LEU A 239 34.87 6.58 5.29
N LEU A 240 34.19 5.58 5.86
CA LEU A 240 34.48 5.07 7.20
C LEU A 240 35.46 3.89 7.12
N LYS A 241 36.58 3.94 7.85
CA LYS A 241 37.73 3.03 7.65
C LYS A 241 37.91 1.94 8.72
N LYS A 242 37.19 2.01 9.85
CA LYS A 242 37.50 1.18 11.03
C LYS A 242 36.89 -0.24 10.91
N GLN A 243 37.72 -1.29 11.08
CA GLN A 243 37.38 -2.71 10.83
C GLN A 243 36.85 -3.54 12.02
N ARG A 244 36.65 -3.00 13.24
CA ARG A 244 36.18 -3.78 14.42
C ARG A 244 35.21 -3.08 15.40
N PRO A 245 34.33 -2.16 14.99
CA PRO A 245 33.42 -1.48 15.93
C PRO A 245 32.37 -2.41 16.56
N LEU A 246 31.99 -3.49 15.87
CA LEU A 246 30.85 -4.33 16.27
C LEU A 246 31.11 -5.19 17.52
N GLU A 247 32.30 -5.79 17.58
CA GLU A 247 32.70 -6.70 18.66
C GLU A 247 32.90 -5.93 19.98
N GLU A 248 33.48 -4.73 19.89
CA GLU A 248 33.64 -3.80 21.01
C GLU A 248 32.27 -3.32 21.51
N PHE A 249 31.39 -2.88 20.59
CA PHE A 249 30.07 -2.37 20.95
C PHE A 249 29.16 -3.44 21.57
N GLN A 250 29.23 -4.68 21.10
CA GLN A 250 28.45 -5.81 21.61
C GLN A 250 28.67 -6.06 23.11
N GLN A 251 29.83 -5.69 23.68
CA GLN A 251 30.13 -5.88 25.11
C GLN A 251 29.33 -4.93 26.02
N TYR A 252 28.83 -3.83 25.48
CA TYR A 252 28.06 -2.81 26.22
C TYR A 252 26.55 -3.01 26.10
N LEU A 253 26.11 -3.99 25.29
CA LEU A 253 24.71 -4.31 25.13
C LEU A 253 24.29 -5.42 26.10
N PRO A 254 23.09 -5.33 26.72
CA PRO A 254 22.57 -6.37 27.61
C PRO A 254 22.05 -7.62 26.87
N PHE A 255 22.22 -7.69 25.55
CA PHE A 255 21.74 -8.77 24.68
C PHE A 255 22.72 -9.00 23.53
N HIS A 256 22.68 -10.20 22.94
CA HIS A 256 23.44 -10.51 21.73
C HIS A 256 22.65 -10.18 20.47
N PHE A 257 23.35 -9.67 19.44
CA PHE A 257 22.75 -9.49 18.12
C PHE A 257 22.30 -10.83 17.53
N THR A 258 21.11 -10.84 16.92
CA THR A 258 20.60 -11.97 16.12
C THR A 258 21.39 -12.12 14.81
N ASN A 259 21.23 -13.24 14.10
CA ASN A 259 21.91 -13.43 12.81
C ASN A 259 21.39 -12.43 11.78
N ALA A 260 20.09 -12.12 11.80
CA ALA A 260 19.50 -11.09 10.97
C ALA A 260 20.09 -9.70 11.25
N GLN A 261 20.26 -9.33 12.52
CA GLN A 261 20.89 -8.05 12.89
C GLN A 261 22.37 -7.99 12.46
N ARG A 262 23.14 -9.07 12.63
CA ARG A 262 24.54 -9.16 12.15
C ARG A 262 24.65 -9.03 10.64
N ARG A 263 23.75 -9.67 9.89
CA ARG A 263 23.67 -9.54 8.42
C ARG A 263 23.44 -8.08 8.03
N VAL A 264 22.44 -7.42 8.61
CA VAL A 264 22.15 -6.00 8.32
C VAL A 264 23.31 -5.08 8.71
N LEU A 265 23.97 -5.34 9.84
CA LEU A 265 25.14 -4.56 10.25
C LEU A 265 26.31 -4.72 9.27
N LYS A 266 26.53 -5.93 8.74
CA LYS A 266 27.53 -6.16 7.70
C LYS A 266 27.20 -5.44 6.39
N GLU A 267 25.92 -5.41 5.99
CA GLU A 267 25.46 -4.64 4.82
C GLU A 267 25.70 -3.13 5.00
N ILE A 268 25.41 -2.60 6.20
CA ILE A 268 25.72 -1.20 6.55
C ILE A 268 27.23 -0.96 6.49
N GLU A 269 28.02 -1.93 6.93
CA GLU A 269 29.48 -1.86 6.93
C GLU A 269 30.10 -1.81 5.54
N GLU A 270 29.64 -2.67 4.67
CA GLU A 270 30.05 -2.66 3.28
C GLU A 270 29.73 -1.32 2.63
N ASP A 271 28.51 -0.78 2.83
CA ASP A 271 28.09 0.49 2.24
C ASP A 271 28.90 1.70 2.73
N MET A 272 29.04 1.86 4.06
CA MET A 272 29.75 2.99 4.68
C MET A 272 31.26 2.98 4.38
N SER A 273 31.80 1.84 3.94
CA SER A 273 33.20 1.66 3.58
C SER A 273 33.48 1.87 2.08
N THR A 274 32.46 2.12 1.25
CA THR A 274 32.63 2.28 -0.21
C THR A 274 33.10 3.67 -0.64
N GLY A 275 32.93 4.68 0.20
CA GLY A 275 33.09 6.09 -0.18
C GLY A 275 31.91 6.66 -1.00
N LYS A 276 30.81 5.91 -1.11
CA LYS A 276 29.51 6.40 -1.60
C LYS A 276 28.58 6.71 -0.43
N GLN A 277 27.61 7.59 -0.64
CA GLN A 277 26.57 7.84 0.36
C GLN A 277 25.66 6.60 0.50
N MET A 278 25.74 5.88 1.62
CA MET A 278 24.73 4.90 2.01
C MET A 278 23.34 5.54 2.08
N ASN A 279 22.34 4.92 1.46
CA ASN A 279 20.93 5.27 1.56
C ASN A 279 20.13 3.99 1.83
N ARG A 280 19.86 3.65 3.10
CA ARG A 280 19.36 2.33 3.48
C ARG A 280 18.09 2.38 4.34
N LEU A 281 17.12 1.55 4.01
CA LEU A 281 15.90 1.28 4.79
C LEU A 281 16.05 -0.04 5.55
N ILE A 282 16.13 0.03 6.87
CA ILE A 282 15.99 -1.12 7.76
C ILE A 282 14.51 -1.36 8.02
N GLN A 283 14.06 -2.54 7.65
CA GLN A 283 12.73 -3.03 7.93
C GLN A 283 12.80 -4.20 8.90
N GLY A 284 11.94 -4.19 9.91
CA GLY A 284 11.81 -5.30 10.83
C GLY A 284 10.58 -5.12 11.69
N ASP A 285 10.11 -6.21 12.30
CA ASP A 285 8.94 -6.18 13.17
C ASP A 285 9.14 -5.24 14.39
N VAL A 286 8.07 -4.82 15.04
CA VAL A 286 8.12 -4.10 16.32
C VAL A 286 8.88 -4.95 17.32
N GLY A 287 9.98 -4.43 17.88
CA GLY A 287 10.82 -5.17 18.82
C GLY A 287 11.87 -6.10 18.18
N SER A 288 12.06 -6.06 16.86
CA SER A 288 13.18 -6.75 16.17
C SER A 288 14.57 -6.17 16.47
N GLY A 289 14.67 -5.13 17.31
CA GLY A 289 15.94 -4.52 17.70
C GLY A 289 16.55 -3.57 16.64
N LYS A 290 15.73 -2.94 15.79
CA LYS A 290 16.18 -1.90 14.83
C LYS A 290 17.03 -0.80 15.48
N THR A 291 16.64 -0.33 16.67
CA THR A 291 17.39 0.67 17.44
C THR A 291 18.80 0.21 17.79
N ALA A 292 19.01 -1.09 18.07
CA ALA A 292 20.33 -1.62 18.37
C ALA A 292 21.25 -1.57 17.14
N VAL A 293 20.71 -1.85 15.96
CA VAL A 293 21.42 -1.72 14.68
C VAL A 293 21.78 -0.25 14.41
N ALA A 294 20.84 0.67 14.63
CA ALA A 294 21.09 2.12 14.53
C ALA A 294 22.17 2.60 15.49
N MET A 295 22.18 2.13 16.74
CA MET A 295 23.21 2.47 17.72
C MET A 295 24.60 1.99 17.30
N ALA A 296 24.72 0.77 16.78
CA ALA A 296 25.99 0.25 16.28
C ALA A 296 26.51 1.03 15.06
N ALA A 297 25.61 1.41 14.14
CA ALA A 297 25.95 2.27 13.01
C ALA A 297 26.42 3.67 13.48
N SER A 298 25.72 4.28 14.44
CA SER A 298 26.12 5.56 15.04
C SER A 298 27.46 5.47 15.75
N TYR A 299 27.67 4.41 16.54
CA TYR A 299 28.93 4.17 17.23
C TYR A 299 30.10 4.19 16.24
N TRP A 300 29.94 3.53 15.10
CA TRP A 300 31.00 3.48 14.11
C TRP A 300 31.27 4.83 13.42
N ALA A 301 30.24 5.59 13.06
CA ALA A 301 30.43 6.95 12.54
C ALA A 301 31.19 7.84 13.55
N ILE A 302 30.83 7.75 14.83
CA ILE A 302 31.48 8.46 15.94
C ILE A 302 32.94 8.05 16.10
N GLN A 303 33.24 6.76 16.01
CA GLN A 303 34.63 6.26 16.06
C GLN A 303 35.50 6.72 14.88
N ASN A 304 34.91 7.24 13.80
CA ASN A 304 35.64 7.86 12.69
C ASN A 304 35.67 9.40 12.78
N GLY A 305 35.24 9.99 13.91
CA GLY A 305 35.25 11.44 14.14
C GLY A 305 34.05 12.18 13.54
N TYR A 306 32.95 11.48 13.28
CA TYR A 306 31.71 12.07 12.77
C TYR A 306 30.57 12.03 13.80
N GLN A 307 29.71 13.04 13.78
CA GLN A 307 28.48 13.07 14.55
C GLN A 307 27.41 12.18 13.91
N SER A 308 26.53 11.64 14.74
CA SER A 308 25.34 10.90 14.32
C SER A 308 24.08 11.57 14.85
N VAL A 309 23.00 11.57 14.07
CA VAL A 309 21.71 12.11 14.50
C VAL A 309 20.60 11.08 14.31
N LEU A 310 19.72 10.95 15.31
CA LEU A 310 18.49 10.17 15.24
C LEU A 310 17.27 11.09 15.41
N MET A 311 16.45 11.16 14.36
CA MET A 311 15.20 11.88 14.35
C MET A 311 14.02 10.95 14.63
N ALA A 312 13.25 11.27 15.67
CA ALA A 312 12.05 10.54 16.10
C ALA A 312 10.76 11.38 15.91
N PRO A 313 9.60 10.76 15.63
CA PRO A 313 8.39 11.49 15.21
C PRO A 313 7.71 12.27 16.33
N THR A 314 7.95 11.91 17.58
CA THR A 314 7.35 12.56 18.75
C THR A 314 8.40 12.81 19.82
N GLU A 315 8.16 13.81 20.68
CA GLU A 315 9.07 14.12 21.78
C GLU A 315 9.20 12.96 22.76
N VAL A 316 8.11 12.21 22.98
CA VAL A 316 8.11 11.02 23.84
C VAL A 316 9.05 9.94 23.28
N LEU A 317 8.99 9.67 21.98
CA LEU A 317 9.89 8.70 21.34
C LEU A 317 11.35 9.20 21.34
N ALA A 318 11.56 10.50 21.11
CA ALA A 318 12.89 11.10 21.20
C ALA A 318 13.49 10.95 22.61
N GLN A 319 12.68 11.18 23.66
CA GLN A 319 13.10 11.03 25.05
C GLN A 319 13.46 9.57 25.39
N GLN A 320 12.68 8.61 24.87
CA GLN A 320 12.94 7.19 25.08
C GLN A 320 14.22 6.72 24.40
N HIS A 321 14.40 7.11 23.13
CA HIS A 321 15.64 6.84 22.42
C HIS A 321 16.82 7.49 23.15
N TYR A 322 16.66 8.71 23.66
CA TYR A 322 17.67 9.39 24.46
C TYR A 322 18.05 8.60 25.72
N GLN A 323 17.09 8.19 26.54
CA GLN A 323 17.36 7.40 27.74
C GLN A 323 18.01 6.04 27.42
N SER A 324 17.47 5.33 26.43
CA SER A 324 18.01 4.02 26.02
C SER A 324 19.43 4.12 25.49
N ILE A 325 19.71 5.11 24.63
CA ILE A 325 21.02 5.28 24.01
C ILE A 325 22.03 5.79 25.03
N LEU A 326 21.63 6.75 25.89
CA LEU A 326 22.47 7.27 26.95
C LEU A 326 22.99 6.15 27.87
N SER A 327 22.13 5.20 28.24
CA SER A 327 22.49 4.07 29.12
C SER A 327 23.62 3.18 28.58
N VAL A 328 23.79 3.14 27.25
CA VAL A 328 24.86 2.36 26.60
C VAL A 328 26.05 3.26 26.26
N PHE A 329 25.80 4.47 25.78
CA PHE A 329 26.82 5.37 25.25
C PHE A 329 27.63 6.07 26.34
N GLU A 330 27.07 6.25 27.53
CA GLU A 330 27.80 6.78 28.69
C GLU A 330 28.97 5.86 29.09
N GLY A 331 28.77 4.53 29.04
CA GLY A 331 29.84 3.55 29.27
C GLY A 331 30.95 3.57 28.22
N LEU A 332 30.66 4.12 27.04
CA LEU A 332 31.60 4.28 25.93
C LEU A 332 32.28 5.67 25.91
N GLY A 333 31.93 6.55 26.85
CA GLY A 333 32.42 7.93 26.89
C GLY A 333 31.83 8.83 25.79
N ILE A 334 30.73 8.42 25.15
CA ILE A 334 30.11 9.13 24.04
C ILE A 334 29.09 10.13 24.55
N THR A 335 29.24 11.39 24.17
CA THR A 335 28.34 12.45 24.64
C THR A 335 27.05 12.49 23.83
N THR A 336 25.93 12.18 24.48
CA THR A 336 24.60 12.18 23.86
C THR A 336 23.82 13.47 24.19
N VAL A 337 23.24 14.10 23.18
CA VAL A 337 22.49 15.36 23.29
C VAL A 337 21.04 15.19 22.82
N LEU A 338 20.09 15.68 23.61
CA LEU A 338 18.68 15.74 23.23
C LEU A 338 18.33 17.13 22.68
N LEU A 339 17.59 17.19 21.57
CA LEU A 339 17.05 18.43 21.01
C LEU A 339 15.57 18.25 20.60
N THR A 340 14.66 18.81 21.39
CA THR A 340 13.20 18.73 21.15
C THR A 340 12.55 20.12 21.20
N GLY A 341 11.27 20.21 20.83
CA GLY A 341 10.52 21.47 20.84
C GLY A 341 10.14 21.93 22.24
N GLY A 342 9.94 20.99 23.17
CA GLY A 342 9.57 21.23 24.56
C GLY A 342 10.69 21.72 25.49
N GLN A 343 11.94 21.80 25.04
CA GLN A 343 13.06 22.27 25.85
C GLN A 343 12.99 23.76 26.17
N THR A 344 13.49 24.14 27.36
CA THR A 344 13.64 25.55 27.73
C THR A 344 14.69 26.24 26.84
N ALA A 345 14.62 27.57 26.73
CA ALA A 345 15.57 28.33 25.93
C ALA A 345 17.04 28.12 26.35
N LYS A 346 17.29 27.91 27.65
CA LYS A 346 18.63 27.64 28.18
C LYS A 346 19.14 26.26 27.78
N GLU A 347 18.32 25.23 27.91
CA GLU A 347 18.64 23.86 27.50
C GLU A 347 18.88 23.78 26.00
N LYS A 348 17.99 24.38 25.20
CA LYS A 348 18.11 24.41 23.75
C LYS A 348 19.40 25.10 23.30
N ARG A 349 19.76 26.23 23.93
CA ARG A 349 21.02 26.93 23.63
C ARG A 349 22.24 26.07 23.95
N SER A 350 22.27 25.42 25.11
CA SER A 350 23.36 24.52 25.48
C SER A 350 23.47 23.32 24.54
N ALA A 351 22.35 22.75 24.13
CA ALA A 351 22.33 21.66 23.15
C ALA A 351 22.91 22.11 21.80
N LEU A 352 22.47 23.26 21.27
CA LEU A 352 22.99 23.81 20.01
C LEU A 352 24.49 24.10 20.06
N GLU A 353 24.99 24.66 21.17
CA GLU A 353 26.43 24.91 21.37
C GLU A 353 27.24 23.60 21.35
N LYS A 354 26.74 22.53 22.00
CA LYS A 354 27.37 21.21 21.98
C LYS A 354 27.36 20.58 20.58
N ILE A 355 26.28 20.74 19.82
CA ILE A 355 26.16 20.19 18.47
C ILE A 355 27.12 20.90 17.52
N ALA A 356 27.17 22.24 17.54
CA ALA A 356 28.02 23.03 16.66
C ALA A 356 29.53 22.89 16.98
N SER A 357 29.88 22.70 18.26
CA SER A 357 31.28 22.50 18.67
C SER A 357 31.80 21.08 18.45
N GLY A 358 30.94 20.12 18.12
CA GLY A 358 31.31 18.70 18.02
C GLY A 358 31.35 17.96 19.36
N ALA A 359 31.13 18.65 20.49
CA ALA A 359 31.09 18.03 21.81
C ALA A 359 29.89 17.07 21.99
N GLY A 360 28.82 17.25 21.22
CA GLY A 360 27.72 16.28 21.12
C GLY A 360 27.94 15.32 19.97
N GLU A 361 28.30 14.07 20.25
CA GLU A 361 28.62 13.06 19.22
C GLU A 361 27.36 12.33 18.72
N MET A 362 26.43 12.03 19.64
CA MET A 362 25.13 11.43 19.32
C MET A 362 24.01 12.43 19.61
N ILE A 363 23.28 12.85 18.57
CA ILE A 363 22.17 13.81 18.66
C ILE A 363 20.86 13.03 18.52
N ILE A 364 19.92 13.27 19.42
CA ILE A 364 18.58 12.67 19.37
C ILE A 364 17.55 13.78 19.45
N GLY A 365 16.53 13.75 18.59
CA GLY A 365 15.53 14.80 18.63
C GLY A 365 14.34 14.59 17.72
N THR A 366 13.44 15.55 17.72
CA THR A 366 12.30 15.60 16.79
C THR A 366 12.66 16.38 15.54
N HIS A 367 11.67 16.86 14.78
CA HIS A 367 11.87 17.81 13.68
C HIS A 367 12.67 19.08 14.07
N ALA A 368 12.92 19.31 15.37
CA ALA A 368 13.83 20.34 15.85
C ALA A 368 15.26 20.20 15.30
N VAL A 369 15.75 18.97 15.04
CA VAL A 369 17.13 18.70 14.60
C VAL A 369 17.43 19.14 13.15
N ILE A 370 16.40 19.38 12.35
CA ILE A 370 16.50 19.86 10.96
C ILE A 370 16.20 21.36 10.80
N GLN A 371 15.91 22.07 11.89
CA GLN A 371 15.60 23.51 11.83
C GLN A 371 16.81 24.31 11.32
N LYS A 372 16.56 25.48 10.69
CA LYS A 372 17.60 26.30 10.09
C LYS A 372 18.75 26.64 11.05
N GLY A 373 18.46 26.89 12.32
CA GLY A 373 19.46 27.26 13.34
C GLY A 373 20.27 26.10 13.96
N VAL A 374 20.16 24.87 13.43
CA VAL A 374 21.01 23.74 13.86
C VAL A 374 22.18 23.60 12.91
N GLU A 375 23.39 23.78 13.40
CA GLU A 375 24.65 23.60 12.65
C GLU A 375 25.42 22.44 13.28
N TYR A 376 25.78 21.46 12.47
CA TYR A 376 26.58 20.30 12.90
C TYR A 376 28.05 20.58 12.63
N HIS A 377 28.93 20.10 13.51
CA HIS A 377 30.36 20.17 13.30
C HIS A 377 30.81 19.28 12.14
N ASN A 378 30.43 18.01 12.16
CA ASN A 378 30.77 17.04 11.12
C ASN A 378 29.77 15.87 11.10
N LEU A 379 28.61 16.07 10.47
CA LEU A 379 27.55 15.06 10.44
C LEU A 379 27.90 13.92 9.47
N GLY A 380 28.02 12.68 9.98
CA GLY A 380 28.35 11.49 9.18
C GLY A 380 27.21 10.49 8.98
N LEU A 381 26.24 10.46 9.90
CA LEU A 381 25.10 9.54 9.83
C LEU A 381 23.80 10.22 10.27
N ALA A 382 22.80 10.12 9.40
CA ALA A 382 21.45 10.65 9.58
C ALA A 382 20.44 9.49 9.66
N ILE A 383 19.87 9.28 10.84
CA ILE A 383 18.91 8.22 11.14
C ILE A 383 17.51 8.80 11.28
N THR A 384 16.53 8.18 10.64
CA THR A 384 15.11 8.53 10.77
C THR A 384 14.29 7.32 11.19
N ASP A 385 13.51 7.45 12.27
CA ASP A 385 12.65 6.38 12.79
C ASP A 385 11.17 6.62 12.41
N GLU A 386 10.44 5.54 12.12
CA GLU A 386 9.03 5.55 11.69
C GLU A 386 8.73 6.48 10.49
N GLN A 387 9.33 6.14 9.34
CA GLN A 387 9.30 6.91 8.09
C GLN A 387 7.91 7.42 7.66
N HIS A 388 6.83 6.69 7.91
CA HIS A 388 5.49 7.02 7.40
C HIS A 388 4.92 8.34 7.93
N ARG A 389 5.51 8.93 8.99
CA ARG A 389 5.13 10.24 9.52
C ARG A 389 5.97 11.40 8.98
N PHE A 390 7.08 11.11 8.29
CA PHE A 390 8.03 12.11 7.84
C PHE A 390 8.02 12.23 6.31
N GLY A 391 7.84 13.46 5.83
CA GLY A 391 7.81 13.74 4.39
C GLY A 391 9.20 13.70 3.75
N VAL A 392 9.26 13.46 2.44
CA VAL A 392 10.50 13.46 1.63
C VAL A 392 11.34 14.74 1.83
N ARG A 393 10.69 15.90 2.00
CA ARG A 393 11.36 17.19 2.24
C ARG A 393 12.17 17.24 3.54
N GLN A 394 11.75 16.53 4.59
CA GLN A 394 12.47 16.51 5.86
C GLN A 394 13.74 15.66 5.78
N ARG A 395 13.72 14.58 5.00
CA ARG A 395 14.92 13.78 4.68
C ARG A 395 15.93 14.60 3.88
N SER A 396 15.47 15.31 2.85
CA SER A 396 16.32 16.19 2.05
C SER A 396 16.97 17.27 2.93
N ALA A 397 16.20 17.89 3.83
CA ALA A 397 16.72 18.88 4.77
C ALA A 397 17.81 18.31 5.70
N LEU A 398 17.66 17.08 6.21
CA LEU A 398 18.68 16.43 7.04
C LEU A 398 19.94 16.07 6.23
N ASN A 399 19.78 15.65 4.98
CA ASN A 399 20.88 15.37 4.07
C ASN A 399 21.68 16.65 3.74
N GLN A 400 21.00 17.80 3.58
CA GLN A 400 21.61 19.10 3.34
C GLN A 400 22.36 19.69 4.56
N LYS A 401 22.22 19.09 5.75
CA LYS A 401 22.92 19.56 6.97
C LYS A 401 24.36 19.07 7.09
N GLY A 402 24.80 18.17 6.21
CA GLY A 402 26.19 17.71 6.13
C GLY A 402 26.64 17.54 4.68
N GLU A 403 27.93 17.28 4.48
CA GLU A 403 28.49 16.97 3.16
C GLU A 403 28.21 15.50 2.81
N ALA A 404 26.99 15.22 2.34
CA ALA A 404 26.52 13.88 1.97
C ALA A 404 26.61 12.83 3.10
N PRO A 405 26.00 13.08 4.29
CA PRO A 405 25.99 12.12 5.39
C PRO A 405 25.31 10.81 4.99
N HIS A 406 25.76 9.67 5.51
CA HIS A 406 25.06 8.40 5.32
C HIS A 406 23.63 8.49 5.85
N VAL A 407 22.65 7.92 5.15
CA VAL A 407 21.22 7.99 5.50
C VAL A 407 20.72 6.60 5.85
N LEU A 408 20.17 6.47 7.06
CA LEU A 408 19.52 5.26 7.56
C LEU A 408 18.06 5.56 7.92
N VAL A 409 17.15 4.74 7.40
CA VAL A 409 15.72 4.88 7.65
C VAL A 409 15.23 3.61 8.32
N MET A 410 14.41 3.72 9.36
CA MET A 410 13.84 2.58 10.07
C MET A 410 12.32 2.61 9.98
N THR A 411 11.70 1.46 9.72
CA THR A 411 10.25 1.31 9.77
C THR A 411 9.84 0.08 10.56
N ALA A 412 8.77 0.22 11.35
CA ALA A 412 8.14 -0.90 12.04
C ALA A 412 7.08 -1.63 11.22
N THR A 413 6.60 -1.04 10.11
CA THR A 413 5.67 -1.73 9.20
C THR A 413 6.46 -2.56 8.21
N PRO A 414 6.42 -3.90 8.30
CA PRO A 414 7.08 -4.72 7.31
C PRO A 414 6.33 -4.63 5.98
N ILE A 415 6.89 -3.98 4.97
CA ILE A 415 6.39 -3.96 3.59
C ILE A 415 7.12 -5.07 2.80
N PRO A 416 6.46 -5.82 1.90
CA PRO A 416 7.18 -6.78 1.07
C PRO A 416 8.39 -6.11 0.38
N ARG A 417 9.57 -6.74 0.42
CA ARG A 417 10.83 -6.14 -0.08
C ARG A 417 10.70 -5.51 -1.47
N THR A 418 10.04 -6.23 -2.37
CA THR A 418 9.84 -5.81 -3.75
C THR A 418 8.96 -4.57 -3.86
N LEU A 419 7.98 -4.43 -2.97
CA LEU A 419 7.15 -3.24 -2.87
C LEU A 419 7.91 -2.08 -2.23
N ALA A 420 8.74 -2.34 -1.20
CA ALA A 420 9.60 -1.33 -0.61
C ALA A 420 10.60 -0.74 -1.62
N LEU A 421 11.17 -1.56 -2.51
CA LEU A 421 12.03 -1.12 -3.60
C LEU A 421 11.30 -0.27 -4.65
N ILE A 422 9.99 -0.47 -4.86
CA ILE A 422 9.20 0.43 -5.72
C ILE A 422 8.91 1.75 -5.00
N LEU A 423 8.38 1.65 -3.78
CA LEU A 423 7.90 2.79 -3.00
C LEU A 423 9.05 3.73 -2.60
N TYR A 424 10.22 3.16 -2.36
CA TYR A 424 11.39 3.85 -1.85
C TYR A 424 12.61 3.61 -2.74
N GLY A 425 12.44 3.60 -4.07
CA GLY A 425 13.46 3.19 -5.04
C GLY A 425 14.81 3.90 -5.00
N ASP A 426 14.98 4.91 -4.16
CA ASP A 426 16.25 5.55 -3.79
C ASP A 426 16.99 4.85 -2.63
N LEU A 427 16.37 3.90 -1.93
CA LEU A 427 16.86 3.23 -0.73
C LEU A 427 17.17 1.74 -0.96
N ASP A 428 18.30 1.29 -0.44
CA ASP A 428 18.60 -0.13 -0.26
C ASP A 428 17.82 -0.73 0.90
N VAL A 429 17.17 -1.87 0.70
CA VAL A 429 16.29 -2.47 1.71
C VAL A 429 16.99 -3.62 2.43
N SER A 430 17.18 -3.46 3.74
CA SER A 430 17.63 -4.49 4.67
C SER A 430 16.47 -5.01 5.51
N ILE A 431 16.42 -6.33 5.71
CA ILE A 431 15.36 -6.98 6.46
C ILE A 431 15.92 -7.63 7.73
N ILE A 432 15.29 -7.34 8.87
CA ILE A 432 15.45 -8.04 10.15
C ILE A 432 14.23 -8.93 10.35
N ASP A 433 14.38 -10.18 9.93
CA ASP A 433 13.38 -11.27 9.95
C ASP A 433 13.45 -12.14 11.21
N GLU A 434 14.38 -11.87 12.13
CA GLU A 434 14.52 -12.58 13.40
C GLU A 434 14.14 -11.69 14.59
N LEU A 435 13.38 -12.25 15.53
CA LEU A 435 13.09 -11.61 16.82
C LEU A 435 14.21 -11.93 17.84
N PRO A 436 14.52 -11.01 18.78
CA PRO A 436 15.49 -11.27 19.83
C PRO A 436 15.11 -12.48 20.70
N PRO A 437 16.09 -13.25 21.20
CA PRO A 437 15.85 -14.38 22.08
C PRO A 437 15.16 -13.95 23.38
N GLY A 438 14.23 -14.77 23.89
CA GLY A 438 13.49 -14.51 25.13
C GLY A 438 12.10 -13.88 24.95
N ARG A 439 11.73 -13.46 23.73
CA ARG A 439 10.39 -12.94 23.46
C ARG A 439 9.37 -14.07 23.40
N GLN A 440 8.36 -14.01 24.28
CA GLN A 440 7.30 -15.01 24.31
C GLN A 440 6.24 -14.75 23.23
N LYS A 441 5.62 -15.85 22.79
CA LYS A 441 4.49 -15.84 21.87
C LYS A 441 3.29 -15.13 22.53
N ILE A 442 2.75 -14.09 21.89
CA ILE A 442 1.52 -13.41 22.34
C ILE A 442 0.29 -14.24 21.97
N ASP A 443 -0.43 -14.76 22.96
CA ASP A 443 -1.65 -15.52 22.69
C ASP A 443 -2.75 -14.59 22.19
N THR A 444 -3.04 -14.69 20.88
CA THR A 444 -3.99 -13.82 20.19
C THR A 444 -5.31 -14.56 20.00
N MET A 445 -6.43 -13.95 20.37
CA MET A 445 -7.77 -14.53 20.23
C MET A 445 -8.76 -13.51 19.67
N ALA A 446 -9.64 -13.97 18.79
CA ALA A 446 -10.75 -13.18 18.24
C ALA A 446 -12.07 -13.69 18.83
N VAL A 447 -12.81 -12.81 19.48
CA VAL A 447 -14.05 -13.13 20.21
C VAL A 447 -15.15 -12.11 19.90
N THR A 448 -16.40 -12.46 20.20
CA THR A 448 -17.55 -11.57 20.09
C THR A 448 -17.77 -10.78 21.38
N SER A 449 -18.57 -9.71 21.32
CA SER A 449 -18.88 -8.88 22.49
C SER A 449 -19.56 -9.63 23.65
N SER A 450 -20.12 -10.81 23.39
CA SER A 450 -20.66 -11.70 24.43
C SER A 450 -19.62 -12.18 25.47
N TYR A 451 -18.32 -11.99 25.22
CA TYR A 451 -17.24 -12.40 26.12
C TYR A 451 -16.77 -11.29 27.08
N HIS A 452 -17.33 -10.07 27.04
CA HIS A 452 -16.85 -8.91 27.83
C HIS A 452 -16.72 -9.21 29.32
N ASP A 453 -17.75 -9.78 29.97
CA ASP A 453 -17.68 -10.09 31.41
C ASP A 453 -16.52 -11.04 31.75
N ARG A 454 -16.22 -12.00 30.86
CA ARG A 454 -15.08 -12.92 31.03
C ARG A 454 -13.75 -12.21 30.83
N ILE A 455 -13.66 -11.31 29.85
CA ILE A 455 -12.47 -10.50 29.57
C ILE A 455 -12.17 -9.58 30.75
N TYR A 456 -13.18 -8.89 31.30
CA TYR A 456 -13.00 -8.00 32.44
C TYR A 456 -12.57 -8.76 33.69
N THR A 457 -13.15 -9.94 33.95
CA THR A 457 -12.70 -10.83 35.03
C THR A 457 -11.25 -11.27 34.84
N PHE A 458 -10.82 -11.48 33.59
CA PHE A 458 -9.44 -11.84 33.28
C PHE A 458 -8.47 -10.66 33.49
N ILE A 459 -8.85 -9.45 33.06
CA ILE A 459 -8.10 -8.22 33.34
C ILE A 459 -7.93 -8.04 34.84
N ASP A 460 -9.01 -8.20 35.61
CA ASP A 460 -9.01 -8.07 37.06
C ASP A 460 -7.99 -8.99 37.74
N LYS A 461 -7.99 -10.26 37.33
CA LYS A 461 -7.06 -11.27 37.84
C LYS A 461 -5.59 -10.95 37.53
N GLU A 462 -5.30 -10.42 36.34
CA GLU A 462 -3.93 -10.05 35.98
C GLU A 462 -3.49 -8.77 36.71
N VAL A 463 -4.38 -7.80 36.88
CA VAL A 463 -4.11 -6.57 37.64
C VAL A 463 -3.82 -6.86 39.12
N GLN A 464 -4.56 -7.79 39.73
CA GLN A 464 -4.29 -8.25 41.11
C GLN A 464 -2.90 -8.89 41.27
N GLN A 465 -2.29 -9.37 40.19
CA GLN A 465 -0.91 -9.87 40.17
C GLN A 465 0.13 -8.75 39.95
N GLY A 466 -0.28 -7.48 39.97
CA GLY A 466 0.59 -6.32 39.73
C GLY A 466 0.85 -6.02 38.26
N ARG A 467 0.03 -6.55 37.35
CA ARG A 467 0.18 -6.38 35.90
C ARG A 467 -0.76 -5.31 35.37
N GLN A 468 -0.59 -4.93 34.11
CA GLN A 468 -1.32 -3.83 33.50
C GLN A 468 -2.00 -4.25 32.18
N ALA A 469 -3.02 -3.50 31.77
CA ALA A 469 -3.80 -3.76 30.56
C ALA A 469 -4.02 -2.51 29.70
N TYR A 470 -3.94 -2.69 28.39
CA TYR A 470 -4.37 -1.70 27.40
C TYR A 470 -5.76 -2.05 26.87
N VAL A 471 -6.62 -1.03 26.73
CA VAL A 471 -7.94 -1.13 26.09
C VAL A 471 -8.02 -0.10 24.96
N ILE A 472 -8.14 -0.57 23.72
CA ILE A 472 -8.12 0.26 22.52
C ILE A 472 -9.52 0.34 21.90
N CYS A 473 -10.03 1.55 21.76
CA CYS A 473 -11.30 1.83 21.09
C CYS A 473 -11.05 2.39 19.67
N PRO A 474 -11.88 2.03 18.67
CA PRO A 474 -11.72 2.50 17.30
C PRO A 474 -11.96 4.01 17.20
N MET A 475 -11.29 4.63 16.23
CA MET A 475 -11.59 5.97 15.75
C MET A 475 -12.81 5.90 14.81
N ILE A 476 -13.75 6.85 14.88
CA ILE A 476 -14.92 6.90 14.00
C ILE A 476 -14.72 8.12 13.10
N GLU A 477 -14.16 7.88 11.91
CA GLU A 477 -13.69 8.90 10.95
C GLU A 477 -14.75 9.94 10.56
N GLU A 478 -16.04 9.65 10.71
CA GLU A 478 -17.14 10.55 10.33
C GLU A 478 -17.66 11.43 11.48
N ASN A 479 -17.23 11.24 12.74
CA ASN A 479 -17.71 12.05 13.87
C ASN A 479 -16.79 12.04 15.11
N GLU A 480 -15.95 13.06 15.24
CA GLU A 480 -15.04 13.25 16.39
C GLU A 480 -15.74 13.35 17.77
N LYS A 481 -17.04 13.69 17.83
CA LYS A 481 -17.81 13.71 19.08
C LYS A 481 -18.12 12.31 19.59
N LEU A 482 -18.34 11.36 18.69
CA LEU A 482 -18.65 9.96 19.01
C LEU A 482 -17.41 9.21 19.52
N GLU A 483 -16.21 9.61 19.09
CA GLU A 483 -14.93 9.05 19.58
C GLU A 483 -14.70 9.33 21.07
N LEU A 484 -14.87 10.60 21.47
CA LEU A 484 -14.75 11.03 22.86
C LEU A 484 -15.76 10.32 23.75
N GLN A 485 -17.00 10.19 23.28
CA GLN A 485 -18.04 9.46 23.99
C GLN A 485 -17.69 7.98 24.15
N SER A 486 -17.14 7.34 23.11
CA SER A 486 -16.78 5.91 23.17
C SER A 486 -15.69 5.65 24.22
N VAL A 487 -14.60 6.42 24.22
CA VAL A 487 -13.52 6.25 25.21
C VAL A 487 -14.01 6.53 26.64
N LEU A 488 -14.78 7.60 26.84
CA LEU A 488 -15.29 7.96 28.15
C LEU A 488 -16.27 6.90 28.68
N ASN A 489 -17.20 6.44 27.85
CA ASN A 489 -18.17 5.39 28.22
C ASN A 489 -17.47 4.09 28.62
N PHE A 490 -16.51 3.61 27.83
CA PHE A 490 -15.74 2.40 28.17
C PHE A 490 -14.91 2.60 29.45
N THR A 491 -14.40 3.80 29.67
CA THR A 491 -13.65 4.12 30.90
C THR A 491 -14.57 4.08 32.12
N GLU A 492 -15.75 4.68 32.05
CA GLU A 492 -16.75 4.65 33.12
C GLU A 492 -17.23 3.22 33.40
N GLU A 493 -17.48 2.43 32.35
CA GLU A 493 -17.89 1.02 32.47
C GLU A 493 -16.80 0.19 33.18
N LEU A 494 -15.54 0.34 32.76
CA LEU A 494 -14.41 -0.35 33.38
C LEU A 494 -14.17 0.13 34.82
N GLN A 495 -14.34 1.42 35.12
CA GLN A 495 -14.26 1.93 36.49
C GLN A 495 -15.35 1.34 37.39
N GLN A 496 -16.57 1.14 36.87
CA GLN A 496 -17.64 0.50 37.62
C GLN A 496 -17.38 -0.99 37.86
N LYS A 497 -16.89 -1.71 36.84
CA LYS A 497 -16.62 -3.16 36.90
C LYS A 497 -15.33 -3.51 37.65
N LEU A 498 -14.31 -2.66 37.56
CA LEU A 498 -12.99 -2.81 38.18
C LEU A 498 -12.78 -1.73 39.25
N SER A 499 -13.69 -1.65 40.22
CA SER A 499 -13.74 -0.56 41.21
C SER A 499 -12.52 -0.44 42.14
N HIS A 500 -11.69 -1.48 42.21
CA HIS A 500 -10.44 -1.49 42.97
C HIS A 500 -9.20 -1.22 42.11
N CYS A 501 -9.36 -1.07 40.79
CA CYS A 501 -8.29 -0.77 39.85
C CYS A 501 -8.30 0.72 39.51
N ILE A 502 -7.11 1.28 39.30
CA ILE A 502 -6.96 2.65 38.77
C ILE A 502 -7.05 2.57 37.25
N VAL A 503 -8.21 2.97 36.71
CA VAL A 503 -8.49 3.04 35.27
C VAL A 503 -8.45 4.51 34.82
N SER A 504 -7.66 4.79 33.79
CA SER A 504 -7.55 6.13 33.19
C SER A 504 -7.68 6.08 31.69
N CYS A 505 -7.97 7.22 31.06
CA CYS A 505 -8.13 7.32 29.62
C CYS A 505 -7.21 8.35 28.97
N VAL A 506 -6.80 8.07 27.74
CA VAL A 506 -6.05 9.00 26.88
C VAL A 506 -6.74 9.16 25.55
N HIS A 507 -7.07 10.39 25.17
CA HIS A 507 -7.72 10.69 23.89
C HIS A 507 -7.03 11.84 23.14
N GLY A 508 -7.28 11.93 21.82
CA GLY A 508 -6.60 12.87 20.91
C GLY A 508 -6.67 14.35 21.34
N LYS A 509 -7.79 14.80 21.93
CA LYS A 509 -8.02 16.19 22.35
C LYS A 509 -7.38 16.62 23.68
N MET A 510 -6.75 15.72 24.44
CA MET A 510 -6.07 16.11 25.68
C MET A 510 -4.84 16.96 25.40
N LYS A 511 -4.49 17.87 26.33
CA LYS A 511 -3.28 18.67 26.17
C LYS A 511 -2.04 17.77 26.19
N PRO A 512 -0.97 18.07 25.43
CA PRO A 512 0.23 17.24 25.39
C PRO A 512 0.82 16.92 26.77
N LYS A 513 0.81 17.91 27.68
CA LYS A 513 1.29 17.75 29.06
C LYS A 513 0.46 16.74 29.87
N GLU A 514 -0.86 16.80 29.77
CA GLU A 514 -1.78 15.88 30.46
C GLU A 514 -1.61 14.44 29.94
N LYS A 515 -1.45 14.26 28.62
CA LYS A 515 -1.14 12.95 28.02
C LYS A 515 0.15 12.38 28.57
N GLN A 516 1.19 13.21 28.65
CA GLN A 516 2.49 12.80 29.15
C GLN A 516 2.41 12.36 30.62
N GLU A 517 1.74 13.12 31.48
CA GLU A 517 1.55 12.80 32.89
C GLU A 517 0.83 11.45 33.08
N ILE A 518 -0.27 11.21 32.35
CA ILE A 518 -1.02 9.94 32.42
C ILE A 518 -0.17 8.77 31.93
N MET A 519 0.56 8.96 30.83
CA MET A 519 1.37 7.90 30.27
C MET A 519 2.60 7.57 31.15
N GLU A 520 3.19 8.57 31.82
CA GLU A 520 4.25 8.37 32.82
C GLU A 520 3.73 7.64 34.05
N ALA A 521 2.54 8.00 34.55
CA ALA A 521 1.88 7.31 35.66
C ALA A 521 1.57 5.85 35.30
N PHE A 522 1.11 5.58 34.07
CA PHE A 522 0.93 4.23 33.57
C PHE A 522 2.27 3.47 33.48
N ALA A 523 3.33 4.07 32.95
CA ALA A 523 4.64 3.41 32.89
C ALA A 523 5.22 3.06 34.29
N LYS A 524 4.90 3.85 35.32
CA LYS A 524 5.30 3.60 36.72
C LYS A 524 4.45 2.56 37.44
N GLY A 525 3.34 2.11 36.84
CA GLY A 525 2.39 1.18 37.47
C GLY A 525 1.37 1.84 38.40
N GLU A 526 1.27 3.17 38.42
CA GLU A 526 0.26 3.89 39.21
C GLU A 526 -1.15 3.75 38.59
N ILE A 527 -1.22 3.56 37.28
CA ILE A 527 -2.45 3.27 36.54
C ILE A 527 -2.39 1.83 36.07
N HIS A 528 -3.45 1.06 36.32
CA HIS A 528 -3.49 -0.37 36.04
C HIS A 528 -4.08 -0.67 34.65
N VAL A 529 -5.10 0.09 34.26
CA VAL A 529 -5.78 -0.07 32.97
C VAL A 529 -5.80 1.26 32.23
N LEU A 530 -5.29 1.27 31.00
CA LEU A 530 -5.28 2.45 30.15
C LEU A 530 -6.24 2.28 28.97
N VAL A 531 -7.28 3.10 28.92
CA VAL A 531 -8.24 3.15 27.82
C VAL A 531 -7.81 4.23 26.83
N SER A 532 -7.71 3.93 25.55
CA SER A 532 -7.34 4.95 24.56
C SER A 532 -7.92 4.68 23.18
N THR A 533 -7.92 5.69 22.33
CA THR A 533 -8.10 5.51 20.89
C THR A 533 -6.81 4.99 20.24
N THR A 534 -6.79 4.89 18.91
CA THR A 534 -5.60 4.66 18.07
C THR A 534 -4.40 5.58 18.36
N VAL A 535 -4.57 6.60 19.21
CA VAL A 535 -3.54 7.54 19.65
C VAL A 535 -2.43 6.89 20.49
N ILE A 536 -2.53 5.62 20.92
CA ILE A 536 -1.38 4.86 21.49
C ILE A 536 -0.32 4.45 20.43
N GLU A 537 -0.19 5.21 19.35
CA GLU A 537 1.07 5.24 18.57
C GLU A 537 2.23 5.80 19.40
N VAL A 538 1.97 6.43 20.56
CA VAL A 538 2.99 6.95 21.48
C VAL A 538 3.70 5.80 22.19
N GLY A 539 4.67 5.18 21.50
CA GLY A 539 6.02 4.76 21.92
C GLY A 539 6.28 4.00 23.23
N ILE A 540 5.42 4.07 24.25
CA ILE A 540 5.77 3.76 25.62
C ILE A 540 5.88 2.26 25.84
N ASN A 541 7.09 1.85 26.22
CA ASN A 541 7.43 0.50 26.59
C ASN A 541 6.99 0.26 28.04
N VAL A 542 5.94 -0.54 28.24
CA VAL A 542 5.49 -0.96 29.57
C VAL A 542 5.65 -2.47 29.70
N PRO A 543 6.77 -2.97 30.27
CA PRO A 543 7.03 -4.41 30.37
C PRO A 543 5.96 -5.18 31.14
N ASN A 544 5.31 -4.53 32.10
CA ASN A 544 4.24 -5.10 32.94
C ASN A 544 2.86 -5.12 32.26
N ALA A 545 2.72 -4.54 31.06
CA ALA A 545 1.48 -4.60 30.30
C ALA A 545 1.37 -5.93 29.56
N VAL A 546 0.49 -6.80 30.05
CA VAL A 546 0.34 -8.19 29.56
C VAL A 546 -0.93 -8.42 28.76
N ILE A 547 -1.95 -7.55 28.89
CA ILE A 547 -3.21 -7.65 28.13
C ILE A 547 -3.32 -6.48 27.15
N MET A 548 -3.63 -6.80 25.89
CA MET A 548 -4.06 -5.86 24.86
C MET A 548 -5.48 -6.21 24.42
N LEU A 549 -6.47 -5.44 24.86
CA LEU A 549 -7.87 -5.55 24.44
C LEU A 549 -8.15 -4.53 23.33
N ILE A 550 -8.67 -4.99 22.19
CA ILE A 550 -9.04 -4.13 21.06
C ILE A 550 -10.53 -4.31 20.78
N GLU A 551 -11.30 -3.25 21.01
CA GLU A 551 -12.74 -3.19 20.77
C GLU A 551 -13.04 -2.92 19.29
N ASN A 552 -14.10 -3.54 18.75
CA ASN A 552 -14.50 -3.42 17.34
C ASN A 552 -13.31 -3.55 16.36
N ALA A 553 -12.53 -4.61 16.54
CA ALA A 553 -11.26 -4.83 15.84
C ALA A 553 -11.40 -4.83 14.30
N GLU A 554 -12.60 -5.10 13.76
CA GLU A 554 -12.87 -5.01 12.31
C GLU A 554 -12.65 -3.61 11.71
N ARG A 555 -12.70 -2.57 12.53
CA ARG A 555 -12.51 -1.18 12.11
C ARG A 555 -11.04 -0.79 11.94
N PHE A 556 -10.11 -1.62 12.41
CA PHE A 556 -8.68 -1.35 12.35
C PHE A 556 -8.03 -2.11 11.21
N GLY A 557 -7.09 -1.45 10.52
CA GLY A 557 -6.17 -2.07 9.56
C GLY A 557 -5.38 -3.25 10.15
N LEU A 558 -5.05 -4.31 9.40
CA LEU A 558 -4.24 -5.41 9.98
C LEU A 558 -2.87 -4.93 10.43
N ALA A 559 -2.22 -4.03 9.68
CA ALA A 559 -0.97 -3.41 10.12
C ALA A 559 -1.11 -2.66 11.46
N GLN A 560 -2.22 -1.94 11.68
CA GLN A 560 -2.49 -1.25 12.95
C GLN A 560 -2.72 -2.25 14.09
N LEU A 561 -3.52 -3.30 13.84
CA LEU A 561 -3.74 -4.37 14.83
C LEU A 561 -2.44 -5.07 15.21
N HIS A 562 -1.56 -5.32 14.24
CA HIS A 562 -0.23 -5.91 14.48
C HIS A 562 0.67 -5.01 15.31
N GLN A 563 0.69 -3.71 15.01
CA GLN A 563 1.44 -2.73 15.82
C GLN A 563 0.91 -2.64 17.25
N LEU A 564 -0.42 -2.61 17.44
CA LEU A 564 -1.05 -2.61 18.76
C LEU A 564 -0.72 -3.90 19.51
N ARG A 565 -0.84 -5.06 18.88
CA ARG A 565 -0.41 -6.35 19.46
C ARG A 565 1.04 -6.31 19.93
N GLY A 566 1.94 -5.71 19.14
CA GLY A 566 3.36 -5.57 19.49
C GLY A 566 3.69 -4.63 20.66
N ARG A 567 2.68 -3.94 21.24
CA ARG A 567 2.85 -3.11 22.44
C ARG A 567 2.88 -3.94 23.73
N VAL A 568 2.33 -5.15 23.73
CA VAL A 568 2.42 -6.11 24.84
C VAL A 568 3.46 -7.20 24.56
N GLY A 569 3.79 -8.03 25.54
CA GLY A 569 4.79 -9.10 25.36
C GLY A 569 6.24 -8.62 25.38
N ARG A 570 6.52 -7.56 26.17
CA ARG A 570 7.86 -6.99 26.34
C ARG A 570 8.57 -7.45 27.63
N GLY A 571 7.84 -8.03 28.58
CA GLY A 571 8.37 -8.67 29.78
C GLY A 571 8.58 -10.18 29.62
N SER A 572 8.95 -10.84 30.73
CA SER A 572 9.07 -12.31 30.83
C SER A 572 7.73 -13.02 30.98
N GLU A 573 6.65 -12.26 31.19
CA GLU A 573 5.31 -12.80 31.44
C GLU A 573 4.55 -13.07 30.15
N LYS A 574 3.71 -14.11 30.21
CA LYS A 574 2.84 -14.49 29.10
C LYS A 574 1.83 -13.37 28.83
N SER A 575 1.81 -12.90 27.59
CA SER A 575 0.96 -11.79 27.15
C SER A 575 -0.15 -12.23 26.20
N TYR A 576 -1.25 -11.48 26.21
CA TYR A 576 -2.49 -11.81 25.53
C TYR A 576 -2.97 -10.64 24.69
N CYS A 577 -3.46 -10.93 23.49
CA CYS A 577 -4.12 -9.96 22.62
C CYS A 577 -5.54 -10.44 22.30
N ILE A 578 -6.54 -9.67 22.71
CA ILE A 578 -7.96 -10.00 22.61
C ILE A 578 -8.60 -9.04 21.63
N LEU A 579 -9.07 -9.57 20.50
CA LEU A 579 -9.74 -8.83 19.44
C LEU A 579 -11.25 -9.05 19.58
N VAL A 580 -11.99 -8.01 19.96
CA VAL A 580 -13.45 -8.07 20.04
C VAL A 580 -14.05 -7.62 18.71
N SER A 581 -14.88 -8.44 18.09
CA SER A 581 -15.58 -8.09 16.86
C SER A 581 -16.89 -8.86 16.69
N ASP A 582 -17.97 -8.14 16.38
CA ASP A 582 -19.28 -8.71 16.03
C ASP A 582 -19.53 -8.74 14.51
N ALA A 583 -18.50 -8.45 13.71
CA ALA A 583 -18.62 -8.36 12.26
C ALA A 583 -19.00 -9.70 11.62
N LYS A 584 -20.03 -9.68 10.76
CA LYS A 584 -20.48 -10.87 10.00
C LYS A 584 -19.82 -11.01 8.63
N ALA A 585 -19.19 -9.96 8.12
CA ALA A 585 -18.56 -9.95 6.80
C ALA A 585 -17.39 -10.96 6.71
N LYS A 586 -17.33 -11.72 5.60
CA LYS A 586 -16.28 -12.73 5.39
C LYS A 586 -14.87 -12.13 5.41
N ILE A 587 -14.69 -10.96 4.80
CA ILE A 587 -13.40 -10.25 4.73
C ILE A 587 -12.91 -9.87 6.13
N ALA A 588 -13.79 -9.31 6.97
CA ALA A 588 -13.45 -8.93 8.35
C ALA A 588 -13.01 -10.15 9.18
N LYS A 589 -13.73 -11.27 9.07
CA LYS A 589 -13.35 -12.52 9.75
C LYS A 589 -12.01 -13.07 9.27
N GLN A 590 -11.76 -13.03 7.96
CA GLN A 590 -10.51 -13.49 7.37
C GLN A 590 -9.32 -12.64 7.81
N ARG A 591 -9.51 -11.30 7.94
CA ARG A 591 -8.50 -10.40 8.51
C ARG A 591 -8.16 -10.79 9.94
N LEU A 592 -9.14 -10.82 10.84
CA LEU A 592 -8.90 -11.15 12.25
C LEU A 592 -8.28 -12.54 12.43
N LYS A 593 -8.73 -13.51 11.63
CA LYS A 593 -8.15 -14.86 11.62
C LYS A 593 -6.66 -14.85 11.24
N THR A 594 -6.27 -14.03 10.28
CA THR A 594 -4.86 -13.89 9.89
C THR A 594 -3.98 -13.44 11.05
N LEU A 595 -4.46 -12.50 11.87
CA LEU A 595 -3.74 -12.02 13.05
C LEU A 595 -3.66 -13.06 14.18
N VAL A 596 -4.66 -13.93 14.27
CA VAL A 596 -4.67 -15.06 15.22
C VAL A 596 -3.69 -16.16 14.78
N ASP A 597 -3.69 -16.48 13.48
CA ASP A 597 -2.93 -17.60 12.92
C ASP A 597 -1.42 -17.30 12.80
N SER A 598 -1.05 -16.02 12.56
CA SER A 598 0.35 -15.61 12.37
C SER A 598 0.81 -14.55 13.36
N GLN A 599 2.05 -14.67 13.82
CA GLN A 599 2.76 -13.60 14.54
C GLN A 599 3.73 -12.82 13.67
N ASP A 600 4.07 -13.36 12.51
CA ASP A 600 5.02 -12.76 11.62
C ASP A 600 4.40 -11.53 10.95
N GLY A 601 4.95 -10.35 11.26
CA GLY A 601 4.53 -9.09 10.67
C GLY A 601 4.61 -9.10 9.14
N PHE A 602 5.56 -9.80 8.53
CA PHE A 602 5.68 -9.88 7.07
C PHE A 602 4.48 -10.62 6.46
N VAL A 603 4.10 -11.76 7.05
CA VAL A 603 2.92 -12.54 6.64
C VAL A 603 1.65 -11.71 6.81
N ILE A 604 1.54 -10.99 7.94
CA ILE A 604 0.36 -10.15 8.22
C ILE A 604 0.26 -9.00 7.23
N SER A 605 1.36 -8.32 6.92
CA SER A 605 1.37 -7.25 5.93
C SER A 605 1.05 -7.76 4.53
N GLU A 606 1.58 -8.92 4.11
CA GLU A 606 1.24 -9.51 2.82
C GLU A 606 -0.27 -9.80 2.70
N MET A 607 -0.87 -10.30 3.77
CA MET A 607 -2.32 -10.57 3.83
C MET A 607 -3.14 -9.28 3.95
N ASP A 608 -2.68 -8.26 4.69
CA ASP A 608 -3.32 -6.93 4.73
C ASP A 608 -3.41 -6.32 3.35
N LEU A 609 -2.31 -6.40 2.58
CA LEU A 609 -2.24 -5.92 1.21
C LEU A 609 -3.16 -6.70 0.27
N LYS A 610 -3.24 -8.03 0.40
CA LYS A 610 -4.18 -8.86 -0.37
C LYS A 610 -5.65 -8.55 -0.05
N LEU A 611 -5.98 -8.27 1.22
CA LEU A 611 -7.35 -8.11 1.70
C LEU A 611 -7.91 -6.69 1.52
N ARG A 612 -7.08 -5.64 1.53
CA ARG A 612 -7.52 -4.24 1.31
C ARG A 612 -7.76 -3.89 -0.16
N GLY A 613 -7.09 -4.59 -1.08
CA GLY A 613 -7.10 -4.21 -2.49
C GLY A 613 -6.33 -2.90 -2.77
N PRO A 614 -6.14 -2.52 -4.05
CA PRO A 614 -5.18 -1.50 -4.48
C PRO A 614 -5.50 -0.05 -4.06
N GLY A 615 -6.73 0.26 -3.64
CA GLY A 615 -7.23 1.64 -3.52
C GLY A 615 -6.94 2.38 -2.20
N GLU A 616 -6.83 1.68 -1.06
CA GLU A 616 -6.76 2.35 0.26
C GLU A 616 -5.35 2.61 0.78
N PHE A 617 -4.35 1.81 0.42
CA PHE A 617 -2.97 2.06 0.86
C PHE A 617 -2.37 3.33 0.22
N PHE A 618 -2.86 3.66 -0.98
CA PHE A 618 -2.52 4.88 -1.72
C PHE A 618 -3.53 6.02 -1.51
N GLY A 619 -4.28 5.99 -0.40
CA GLY A 619 -5.23 7.04 -0.01
C GLY A 619 -4.59 8.43 -0.03
N THR A 620 -5.19 9.31 -0.84
CA THR A 620 -4.75 10.68 -1.18
C THR A 620 -3.33 10.80 -1.73
N ARG A 621 -3.23 10.78 -3.07
CA ARG A 621 -2.21 11.48 -3.90
C ARG A 621 -0.86 11.65 -3.19
N GLN A 622 -0.17 10.56 -2.92
CA GLN A 622 1.24 10.67 -2.56
C GLN A 622 2.04 10.92 -3.84
N HIS A 623 2.65 12.10 -3.92
CA HIS A 623 3.45 12.56 -5.04
C HIS A 623 4.62 11.61 -5.33
N GLY A 624 4.69 11.07 -6.56
CA GLY A 624 5.96 10.57 -7.13
C GLY A 624 5.91 9.24 -7.87
N LEU A 625 4.91 8.37 -7.68
CA LEU A 625 4.78 7.10 -8.42
C LEU A 625 3.88 7.26 -9.65
N PRO A 626 4.26 6.72 -10.83
CA PRO A 626 3.40 6.73 -12.01
C PRO A 626 2.15 5.92 -11.73
N GLU A 627 1.00 6.39 -12.21
CA GLU A 627 -0.21 5.58 -12.23
C GLU A 627 0.01 4.39 -13.18
N LEU A 628 -0.01 3.18 -12.61
CA LEU A 628 0.04 1.95 -13.40
C LEU A 628 -1.29 1.80 -14.16
N LYS A 629 -1.22 1.59 -15.48
CA LYS A 629 -2.37 1.46 -16.37
C LYS A 629 -2.97 0.05 -16.31
N ILE A 630 -2.15 -1.00 -16.15
CA ILE A 630 -2.61 -2.40 -16.14
C ILE A 630 -2.11 -3.19 -14.94
N ALA A 631 -0.87 -2.97 -14.53
CA ALA A 631 -0.24 -3.73 -13.47
C ALA A 631 -0.85 -3.35 -12.11
N ASN A 632 -1.12 -4.37 -11.32
CA ASN A 632 -1.46 -4.21 -9.92
C ASN A 632 -0.29 -4.75 -9.12
N MET A 633 0.46 -3.86 -8.45
CA MET A 633 1.66 -4.24 -7.69
C MET A 633 1.44 -5.38 -6.69
N TYR A 634 0.19 -5.58 -6.22
CA TYR A 634 -0.16 -6.60 -5.26
C TYR A 634 -0.56 -7.92 -5.92
N GLN A 635 -1.46 -7.89 -6.91
CA GLN A 635 -1.90 -9.10 -7.61
C GLN A 635 -0.77 -9.67 -8.48
N ASP A 636 0.06 -8.80 -9.03
CA ASP A 636 1.10 -9.13 -10.01
C ASP A 636 2.49 -9.24 -9.37
N MET A 637 2.56 -9.43 -8.05
CA MET A 637 3.82 -9.57 -7.30
C MET A 637 4.77 -10.63 -7.88
N PRO A 638 4.31 -11.81 -8.36
CA PRO A 638 5.20 -12.77 -9.03
C PRO A 638 5.83 -12.19 -10.30
N ILE A 639 5.04 -11.49 -11.12
CA ILE A 639 5.49 -10.85 -12.36
C ILE A 639 6.47 -9.70 -12.05
N LEU A 640 6.21 -8.95 -10.98
CA LEU A 640 7.12 -7.90 -10.51
C LEU A 640 8.51 -8.44 -10.20
N ILE A 641 8.61 -9.60 -9.52
CA ILE A 641 9.90 -10.21 -9.17
C ILE A 641 10.64 -10.64 -10.45
N GLU A 642 9.94 -11.20 -11.43
CA GLU A 642 10.50 -11.55 -12.75
C GLU A 642 11.00 -10.30 -13.50
N ALA A 643 10.17 -9.25 -13.56
CA ALA A 643 10.49 -7.99 -14.21
C ALA A 643 11.70 -7.29 -13.55
N GLN A 644 11.78 -7.32 -12.23
CA GLN A 644 12.92 -6.79 -11.48
C GLN A 644 14.23 -7.51 -11.83
N LYS A 645 14.23 -8.85 -11.85
CA LYS A 645 15.42 -9.64 -12.23
C LYS A 645 15.86 -9.33 -13.66
N ALA A 646 14.90 -9.20 -14.58
CA ALA A 646 15.18 -8.83 -15.97
C ALA A 646 15.80 -7.43 -16.07
N ALA A 647 15.28 -6.45 -15.32
CA ALA A 647 15.77 -5.08 -15.32
C ALA A 647 17.20 -4.98 -14.76
N ILE A 648 17.49 -5.66 -13.64
CA ILE A 648 18.83 -5.72 -13.05
C ILE A 648 19.83 -6.32 -14.06
N LYS A 649 19.51 -7.49 -14.62
CA LYS A 649 20.36 -8.17 -15.61
C LYS A 649 20.63 -7.32 -16.85
N MET A 650 19.63 -6.56 -17.32
CA MET A 650 19.80 -5.63 -18.43
C MET A 650 20.76 -4.49 -18.07
N LEU A 651 20.57 -3.87 -16.91
CA LEU A 651 21.41 -2.75 -16.46
C LEU A 651 22.83 -3.17 -16.08
N GLU A 652 23.04 -4.42 -15.66
CA GLU A 652 24.39 -4.98 -15.48
C GLU A 652 25.13 -5.12 -16.82
N MET A 653 24.42 -5.47 -17.90
CA MET A 653 24.98 -5.59 -19.25
C MET A 653 25.21 -4.24 -19.93
N ASP A 654 24.29 -3.29 -19.78
CA ASP A 654 24.37 -1.96 -20.38
C ASP A 654 23.86 -0.88 -19.40
N PRO A 655 24.72 -0.46 -18.45
CA PRO A 655 24.35 0.50 -17.40
C PRO A 655 23.92 1.88 -17.92
N THR A 656 24.28 2.21 -19.16
CA THR A 656 24.02 3.51 -19.79
C THR A 656 22.89 3.47 -20.82
N LEU A 657 22.31 2.30 -21.07
CA LEU A 657 21.33 2.06 -22.14
C LEU A 657 21.82 2.63 -23.48
N SER A 658 23.08 2.34 -23.80
CA SER A 658 23.77 2.87 -24.98
C SER A 658 23.62 1.96 -26.20
N LEU A 659 23.27 0.68 -26.00
CA LEU A 659 23.04 -0.26 -27.07
C LEU A 659 21.80 0.16 -27.88
N GLU A 660 21.86 -0.04 -29.20
CA GLU A 660 20.78 0.31 -30.14
C GLU A 660 19.44 -0.33 -29.72
N MET A 661 19.48 -1.59 -29.28
CA MET A 661 18.33 -2.33 -28.78
C MET A 661 17.71 -1.78 -27.48
N HIS A 662 18.38 -0.87 -26.76
CA HIS A 662 17.91 -0.25 -25.52
C HIS A 662 17.49 1.21 -25.70
N GLN A 663 17.64 1.81 -26.90
CA GLN A 663 17.29 3.21 -27.13
C GLN A 663 15.80 3.49 -26.85
N GLY A 664 14.89 2.63 -27.32
CA GLY A 664 13.46 2.78 -27.04
C GLY A 664 13.11 2.66 -25.54
N ILE A 665 13.87 1.86 -24.79
CA ILE A 665 13.73 1.76 -23.33
C ILE A 665 14.18 3.07 -22.66
N LYS A 666 15.31 3.64 -23.12
CA LYS A 666 15.86 4.89 -22.60
C LYS A 666 14.89 6.07 -22.78
N GLU A 667 14.26 6.17 -23.94
CA GLU A 667 13.22 7.19 -24.20
C GLU A 667 12.02 7.01 -23.27
N ARG A 668 11.55 5.77 -23.05
CA ARG A 668 10.47 5.49 -22.10
C ARG A 668 10.85 5.79 -20.66
N PHE A 669 12.10 5.54 -20.28
CA PHE A 669 12.59 5.92 -18.95
C PHE A 669 12.53 7.43 -18.81
N ALA A 670 12.99 8.19 -19.80
CA ALA A 670 12.91 9.65 -19.79
C ALA A 670 11.45 10.14 -19.67
N GLN A 671 10.51 9.58 -20.44
CA GLN A 671 9.08 9.94 -20.34
C GLN A 671 8.47 9.66 -18.96
N LEU A 672 8.80 8.50 -18.36
CA LEU A 672 8.38 8.16 -16.99
C LEU A 672 8.98 9.14 -15.96
N MET A 673 10.10 9.79 -16.28
CA MET A 673 10.75 10.82 -15.45
C MET A 673 10.35 12.25 -15.78
N GLU A 674 9.85 12.57 -16.97
CA GLU A 674 9.47 13.96 -17.33
C GLU A 674 8.25 14.44 -16.53
N GLY A 675 7.32 13.53 -16.20
CA GLY A 675 6.27 13.79 -15.20
C GLY A 675 6.81 13.96 -13.77
N ARG A 676 8.11 13.73 -13.59
CA ARG A 676 8.90 13.87 -12.37
C ARG A 676 10.03 14.89 -12.61
N GLN A 677 9.69 16.12 -13.00
CA GLN A 677 10.24 17.22 -12.22
C GLN A 677 9.84 16.95 -10.76
N LEU A 678 10.58 16.04 -10.12
CA LEU A 678 10.85 16.05 -8.71
C LEU A 678 11.14 17.53 -8.49
N GLU A 679 10.22 18.20 -7.79
CA GLU A 679 10.60 19.36 -7.03
C GLU A 679 11.75 18.89 -6.14
N LEU A 680 12.95 18.99 -6.70
CA LEU A 680 14.26 18.75 -6.10
C LEU A 680 14.38 19.62 -4.85
#